data_AF-A0A958WUD7-F1
#
_entry.id   AF-A0A958WUD7-F1
#
_cell.length_a   1.000
_cell.length_b   1.000
_cell.length_c   1.000
_cell.angle_alpha   90.00
_cell.angle_beta   90.00
_cell.angle_gamma   90.00
#
_symmetry.space_group_name_H-M   'P 1'
#
loop_
_entity.id
_entity.type
_entity.pdbx_description
1 polymer ?
#
loop_
_entity_poly.entity_id
_entity_poly.type
_entity_poly.pdbx_seq_one_letter_code
_entity_poly.pdbx_strand_id
1 'polypeptide(L)'
;MARKFFTSLFLFTIFLLDMTHAQESVARQWNEQLLFSIRRDYARPTVHARNLFHISAAMYDAWAAYDTIAKPFLLGRTVSGFTCPFNGMPAPADVKAAREEAISYAAYRIMKHRFQNAPPLNVATIQNALDNLMLSLEYNPAITTTDYSTGSAAALGNYIAQYYISFGLQDGANELGGYGNLYYQPVNPPLNVPQPGNPDIIDYNRWQQLALDSFVDQAGNVLLVAPNFLSPEWGNVTPFSLNSDDLTIKQRDGYDWLLYHDPGPPPLLDVNTGGGTSDDYKWSFELVSVWSSHLSEDDSVMWDVSPAGIGNIQHYPDSFPEYYDFYNLEEGGDNSPGYDINPKTGQPYEPQLVPRGDYARVLAEFWADGPASETPPGHWFTILNYVHDHPLFERRYRGQGPIIDDLEWDVKAYFALGGAMHDVAISIWGLKGYYDYLRPVSAIRAMADLGQSTSDTLPHYHPGGMKLIPGFIELVEAGDPLEGVNGQNINKVKIKAWKGPSYIANPAIDDAGVDWILAENWWPYQRPSFVSPPFAGYISGHSTYSRAAAEVLTLLTGDEYFPGGMGEFEAPKNEFLVFEEGPSQDVTLQWAKYRDASDQCSLSRIWGGIHPPADDIPGRRIGSIIGPEAFDYAEAFFFNDTDNDGFYNYQDCDDNNAAINPDAAEVCDGIDNNCNGMVDDGLAFTTYYLDLDGDGYGDAVATLDTCLLTAPAGYVANALDCDDNNMSLNPDAAEICDGIDNDCNGMADDGLTINTFYLDSDEDGYGNAAALVDTCLLTAPAGYVTNGLDCDDGNPDLNPGMAEVCDGVDNNCNGMVDDGLLIFMYFEDLDDDSFGNPDSALGTCESDPPAGYVFNDLDCDDTNPDINPNAMEIMDNLDNDCNGIVDDLSGIADISQSSIRLFPNPVLDALTIECDFNGQLTARLFRADGILVRTSLLDFSHHTTTMAMDDIPQGVYWIMLSDTTGKQRYISKVVRM
;
A
#
# COMPACT_ATOMS: atom_id res chain seq x y z
N MET A 1 -45.26 14.74 -39.01
CA MET A 1 -46.51 14.57 -38.22
C MET A 1 -46.10 13.81 -36.97
N ALA A 2 -46.63 14.16 -35.79
CA ALA A 2 -45.96 13.94 -34.50
C ALA A 2 -44.59 14.66 -34.39
N ARG A 3 -44.31 15.24 -33.22
CA ARG A 3 -43.00 15.78 -32.85
C ARG A 3 -42.48 14.89 -31.71
N LYS A 4 -41.47 14.04 -31.94
CA LYS A 4 -40.58 13.61 -30.85
C LYS A 4 -39.64 14.79 -30.53
N PHE A 5 -40.19 15.84 -29.92
CA PHE A 5 -39.39 16.81 -29.15
C PHE A 5 -39.39 16.33 -27.70
N PHE A 6 -38.71 15.22 -27.47
CA PHE A 6 -38.31 14.86 -26.12
C PHE A 6 -37.04 15.64 -25.81
N THR A 7 -37.08 16.40 -24.71
CA THR A 7 -35.86 16.60 -23.94
C THR A 7 -35.46 15.24 -23.40
N SER A 8 -34.31 14.73 -23.83
CA SER A 8 -33.60 13.69 -23.07
C SER A 8 -33.09 14.31 -21.77
N LEU A 9 -34.02 14.43 -20.82
CA LEU A 9 -33.66 14.46 -19.41
C LEU A 9 -33.08 13.08 -19.10
N PHE A 10 -32.01 12.99 -18.32
CA PHE A 10 -31.61 11.73 -17.70
C PHE A 10 -32.79 11.25 -16.84
N LEU A 11 -33.51 10.23 -17.30
CA LEU A 11 -34.75 9.78 -16.71
C LEU A 11 -34.52 8.41 -16.06
N PHE A 12 -33.59 8.39 -15.12
CA PHE A 12 -33.15 7.19 -14.41
C PHE A 12 -34.32 6.43 -13.79
N THR A 13 -34.33 5.12 -13.99
CA THR A 13 -35.41 4.21 -13.60
C THR A 13 -35.34 3.86 -12.10
N ILE A 14 -35.53 4.87 -11.23
CA ILE A 14 -35.41 4.73 -9.78
C ILE A 14 -36.36 3.65 -9.24
N PHE A 15 -35.78 2.59 -8.65
CA PHE A 15 -36.53 1.67 -7.79
C PHE A 15 -37.02 2.42 -6.55
N LEU A 16 -38.35 2.47 -6.39
CA LEU A 16 -39.01 3.28 -5.36
C LEU A 16 -38.69 2.83 -3.92
N LEU A 17 -37.70 3.50 -3.32
CA LEU A 17 -37.55 3.70 -1.89
C LEU A 17 -37.67 5.20 -1.61
N ASP A 18 -38.42 5.58 -0.58
CA ASP A 18 -38.61 6.99 -0.20
C ASP A 18 -37.28 7.58 0.33
N MET A 19 -36.50 8.19 -0.57
CA MET A 19 -35.31 8.97 -0.21
C MET A 19 -35.58 10.46 -0.34
N THR A 20 -35.35 11.18 0.74
CA THR A 20 -35.33 12.65 0.74
C THR A 20 -34.08 13.11 0.01
N HIS A 21 -34.21 13.53 -1.26
CA HIS A 21 -33.13 14.18 -1.98
C HIS A 21 -32.56 15.35 -1.16
N ALA A 22 -31.24 15.40 -1.02
CA ALA A 22 -30.55 16.57 -0.54
C ALA A 22 -30.77 17.74 -1.51
N GLN A 23 -30.67 18.97 -1.01
CA GLN A 23 -30.77 20.16 -1.85
C GLN A 23 -29.41 20.41 -2.52
N GLU A 24 -29.38 20.34 -3.86
CA GLU A 24 -28.19 20.63 -4.69
C GLU A 24 -27.47 21.91 -4.23
N SER A 25 -26.14 21.87 -4.17
CA SER A 25 -25.34 23.07 -3.86
C SER A 25 -25.59 24.17 -4.90
N VAL A 26 -25.31 25.43 -4.55
CA VAL A 26 -25.46 26.51 -5.54
C VAL A 26 -24.46 26.35 -6.71
N ALA A 27 -23.29 25.74 -6.48
CA ALA A 27 -22.33 25.45 -7.54
C ALA A 27 -22.86 24.36 -8.50
N ARG A 28 -23.47 23.28 -7.99
CA ARG A 28 -24.18 22.26 -8.77
C ARG A 28 -25.26 22.89 -9.67
N GLN A 29 -26.07 23.79 -9.10
CA GLN A 29 -27.13 24.50 -9.84
C GLN A 29 -26.58 25.42 -10.94
N TRP A 30 -25.51 26.19 -10.67
CA TRP A 30 -24.86 27.01 -11.70
C TRP A 30 -24.13 26.18 -12.76
N ASN A 31 -23.60 25.01 -12.40
CA ASN A 31 -23.05 24.04 -13.35
C ASN A 31 -24.12 23.53 -14.32
N GLU A 32 -25.32 23.17 -13.85
CA GLU A 32 -26.41 22.81 -14.77
C GLU A 32 -26.85 23.97 -15.66
N GLN A 33 -26.82 25.23 -15.18
CA GLN A 33 -27.07 26.36 -16.08
C GLN A 33 -25.97 26.51 -17.13
N LEU A 34 -24.72 26.18 -16.81
CA LEU A 34 -23.60 26.21 -17.75
C LEU A 34 -23.72 25.11 -18.79
N LEU A 35 -23.97 23.87 -18.38
CA LEU A 35 -24.26 22.76 -19.29
C LEU A 35 -25.51 23.09 -20.14
N PHE A 36 -26.62 23.53 -19.54
CA PHE A 36 -27.83 24.01 -20.25
C PHE A 36 -27.54 25.09 -21.30
N SER A 37 -26.60 25.99 -21.03
CA SER A 37 -26.19 27.05 -21.95
C SER A 37 -25.34 26.50 -23.09
N ILE A 38 -24.39 25.61 -22.81
CA ILE A 38 -23.57 24.92 -23.80
C ILE A 38 -24.42 24.06 -24.76
N ARG A 39 -25.39 23.32 -24.21
CA ARG A 39 -26.45 22.56 -24.92
C ARG A 39 -27.31 23.41 -25.88
N ARG A 40 -27.10 24.73 -25.90
CA ARG A 40 -27.84 25.75 -26.68
C ARG A 40 -26.93 26.76 -27.37
N ASP A 41 -25.62 26.57 -27.31
CA ASP A 41 -24.62 27.37 -28.02
C ASP A 41 -24.27 26.70 -29.37
N TYR A 42 -23.38 27.31 -30.15
CA TYR A 42 -22.72 26.63 -31.28
C TYR A 42 -21.73 25.58 -30.77
N ALA A 43 -21.50 24.51 -31.52
CA ALA A 43 -20.55 23.46 -31.15
C ALA A 43 -19.08 23.94 -31.16
N ARG A 44 -18.57 24.42 -30.01
CA ARG A 44 -17.26 25.06 -29.85
C ARG A 44 -16.45 24.48 -28.68
N PRO A 45 -15.97 23.23 -28.74
CA PRO A 45 -15.36 22.52 -27.60
C PRO A 45 -14.22 23.28 -26.91
N THR A 46 -13.37 23.99 -27.65
CA THR A 46 -12.31 24.87 -27.11
C THR A 46 -12.86 26.00 -26.24
N VAL A 47 -13.86 26.71 -26.75
CA VAL A 47 -14.56 27.80 -26.04
C VAL A 47 -15.33 27.25 -24.85
N HIS A 48 -15.90 26.05 -24.96
CA HIS A 48 -16.68 25.40 -23.91
C HIS A 48 -15.80 24.91 -22.74
N ALA A 49 -14.68 24.24 -23.03
CA ALA A 49 -13.66 23.89 -22.02
C ALA A 49 -13.19 25.12 -21.23
N ARG A 50 -12.84 26.20 -21.95
CA ARG A 50 -12.45 27.48 -21.34
C ARG A 50 -13.57 28.15 -20.54
N ASN A 51 -14.83 28.02 -20.96
CA ASN A 51 -15.97 28.52 -20.19
C ASN A 51 -16.22 27.70 -18.92
N LEU A 52 -16.11 26.37 -18.99
CA LEU A 52 -16.16 25.45 -17.85
C LEU A 52 -15.07 25.82 -16.83
N PHE A 53 -13.83 25.99 -17.26
CA PHE A 53 -12.73 26.47 -16.41
C PHE A 53 -13.01 27.86 -15.81
N HIS A 54 -13.20 28.90 -16.63
CA HIS A 54 -13.33 30.27 -16.13
C HIS A 54 -14.53 30.51 -15.22
N ILE A 55 -15.62 29.75 -15.37
CA ILE A 55 -16.76 29.85 -14.46
C ILE A 55 -16.47 29.07 -13.18
N SER A 56 -15.95 27.85 -13.27
CA SER A 56 -15.61 27.04 -12.08
C SER A 56 -14.55 27.71 -11.21
N ALA A 57 -13.50 28.28 -11.81
CA ALA A 57 -12.48 29.07 -11.13
C ALA A 57 -13.05 30.37 -10.50
N ALA A 58 -14.06 31.00 -11.12
CA ALA A 58 -14.74 32.15 -10.52
C ALA A 58 -15.67 31.77 -9.35
N MET A 59 -16.29 30.58 -9.39
CA MET A 59 -17.05 30.04 -8.25
C MET A 59 -16.09 29.65 -7.10
N TYR A 60 -14.97 29.02 -7.43
CA TYR A 60 -13.91 28.69 -6.49
C TYR A 60 -13.29 29.94 -5.84
N ASP A 61 -12.94 30.98 -6.62
CA ASP A 61 -12.45 32.26 -6.08
C ASP A 61 -13.47 32.91 -5.14
N ALA A 62 -14.77 32.82 -5.45
CA ALA A 62 -15.85 33.35 -4.61
C ALA A 62 -16.04 32.53 -3.31
N TRP A 63 -15.71 31.24 -3.32
CA TRP A 63 -15.71 30.38 -2.14
C TRP A 63 -14.47 30.61 -1.26
N ALA A 64 -13.28 30.61 -1.87
CA ALA A 64 -11.98 30.78 -1.23
C ALA A 64 -11.76 32.20 -0.68
N ALA A 65 -12.43 33.22 -1.20
CA ALA A 65 -12.41 34.60 -0.66
C ALA A 65 -12.89 34.74 0.80
N TYR A 66 -13.51 33.69 1.36
CA TYR A 66 -13.94 33.59 2.76
C TYR A 66 -13.27 32.44 3.53
N ASP A 67 -12.30 31.75 2.92
CA ASP A 67 -11.57 30.66 3.56
C ASP A 67 -10.33 31.16 4.32
N THR A 68 -9.75 30.29 5.16
CA THR A 68 -8.51 30.56 5.90
C THR A 68 -7.34 29.68 5.47
N ILE A 69 -7.62 28.57 4.78
CA ILE A 69 -6.64 27.63 4.24
C ILE A 69 -6.53 27.82 2.73
N ALA A 70 -7.68 27.79 2.06
CA ALA A 70 -7.75 27.77 0.60
C ALA A 70 -7.41 29.13 -0.03
N LYS A 71 -6.62 29.09 -1.10
CA LYS A 71 -6.11 30.23 -1.85
C LYS A 71 -6.93 30.39 -3.13
N PRO A 72 -7.45 31.58 -3.49
CA PRO A 72 -8.04 31.80 -4.81
C PRO A 72 -7.04 31.59 -5.96
N PHE A 73 -7.54 31.39 -7.18
CA PHE A 73 -6.78 31.29 -8.43
C PHE A 73 -6.38 32.65 -8.99
N LEU A 74 -7.36 33.50 -9.32
CA LEU A 74 -7.13 34.80 -9.94
C LEU A 74 -7.24 35.92 -8.91
N LEU A 75 -8.27 35.89 -8.05
CA LEU A 75 -8.54 36.92 -7.05
C LEU A 75 -7.36 37.12 -6.08
N GLY A 76 -6.79 38.31 -6.05
CA GLY A 76 -5.61 38.66 -5.24
C GLY A 76 -4.27 38.30 -5.87
N ARG A 77 -4.25 37.65 -7.02
CA ARG A 77 -3.06 37.06 -7.66
C ARG A 77 -2.77 37.67 -9.03
N THR A 78 -1.66 37.24 -9.61
CA THR A 78 -1.27 37.54 -10.99
C THR A 78 -1.12 36.24 -11.76
N VAL A 79 -1.96 36.06 -12.78
CA VAL A 79 -1.95 34.90 -13.68
C VAL A 79 -1.47 35.39 -15.05
N SER A 80 -0.36 34.83 -15.54
CA SER A 80 0.23 35.14 -16.87
C SER A 80 0.33 36.64 -17.20
N GLY A 81 0.76 37.43 -16.20
CA GLY A 81 0.94 38.89 -16.31
C GLY A 81 -0.31 39.74 -16.12
N PHE A 82 -1.50 39.13 -15.93
CA PHE A 82 -2.74 39.83 -15.58
C PHE A 82 -3.02 39.73 -14.07
N THR A 83 -3.23 40.87 -13.41
CA THR A 83 -3.40 40.95 -11.94
C THR A 83 -4.84 41.29 -11.57
N CYS A 84 -5.43 40.54 -10.64
CA CYS A 84 -6.66 40.92 -9.95
C CYS A 84 -6.36 41.32 -8.50
N PRO A 85 -6.45 42.61 -8.11
CA PRO A 85 -6.22 43.03 -6.74
C PRO A 85 -7.34 42.56 -5.79
N PHE A 86 -6.96 42.07 -4.60
CA PHE A 86 -7.91 41.74 -3.54
C PHE A 86 -7.42 42.33 -2.21
N ASN A 87 -8.33 42.91 -1.43
CA ASN A 87 -8.02 43.53 -0.14
C ASN A 87 -8.59 42.74 1.05
N GLY A 88 -8.98 41.49 0.83
CA GLY A 88 -9.76 40.68 1.76
C GLY A 88 -11.25 41.06 1.81
N MET A 89 -12.04 40.21 2.46
CA MET A 89 -13.43 40.50 2.85
C MET A 89 -13.53 40.67 4.36
N PRO A 90 -14.39 41.58 4.87
CA PRO A 90 -14.83 41.53 6.26
C PRO A 90 -15.54 40.20 6.54
N ALA A 91 -15.26 39.57 7.67
CA ALA A 91 -15.90 38.32 8.07
C ALA A 91 -17.44 38.50 8.14
N PRO A 92 -18.23 37.75 7.33
CA PRO A 92 -19.68 37.87 7.33
C PRO A 92 -20.29 37.17 8.56
N ALA A 93 -21.54 37.50 8.88
CA ALA A 93 -22.28 36.83 9.96
C ALA A 93 -22.71 35.40 9.61
N ASP A 94 -22.78 35.09 8.32
CA ASP A 94 -23.00 33.76 7.75
C ASP A 94 -22.05 33.61 6.55
N VAL A 95 -21.09 32.68 6.66
CA VAL A 95 -20.09 32.43 5.62
C VAL A 95 -20.70 31.62 4.46
N LYS A 96 -21.65 30.70 4.72
CA LYS A 96 -22.25 29.89 3.66
C LYS A 96 -23.14 30.74 2.77
N ALA A 97 -24.02 31.55 3.33
CA ALA A 97 -24.86 32.47 2.57
C ALA A 97 -24.03 33.52 1.79
N ALA A 98 -22.89 33.97 2.35
CA ALA A 98 -21.98 34.90 1.65
C ALA A 98 -21.23 34.23 0.49
N ARG A 99 -20.78 32.98 0.65
CA ARG A 99 -20.22 32.16 -0.44
C ARG A 99 -21.26 31.95 -1.54
N GLU A 100 -22.49 31.56 -1.18
CA GLU A 100 -23.56 31.27 -2.13
C GLU A 100 -24.00 32.51 -2.94
N GLU A 101 -24.09 33.69 -2.31
CA GLU A 101 -24.36 34.95 -3.02
C GLU A 101 -23.19 35.32 -3.96
N ALA A 102 -21.95 35.28 -3.46
CA ALA A 102 -20.77 35.65 -4.26
C ALA A 102 -20.59 34.73 -5.49
N ILE A 103 -20.74 33.41 -5.31
CA ILE A 103 -20.72 32.42 -6.39
C ILE A 103 -21.79 32.75 -7.44
N SER A 104 -23.02 33.05 -6.99
CA SER A 104 -24.14 33.29 -7.91
C SER A 104 -23.96 34.55 -8.76
N TYR A 105 -23.55 35.66 -8.15
CA TYR A 105 -23.25 36.88 -8.92
C TYR A 105 -22.01 36.75 -9.82
N ALA A 106 -21.04 35.88 -9.46
CA ALA A 106 -19.89 35.58 -10.31
C ALA A 106 -20.31 34.78 -11.56
N ALA A 107 -20.93 33.61 -11.36
CA ALA A 107 -21.39 32.73 -12.43
C ALA A 107 -22.38 33.44 -13.37
N TYR A 108 -23.43 34.04 -12.83
CA TYR A 108 -24.44 34.79 -13.60
C TYR A 108 -23.81 35.80 -14.57
N ARG A 109 -22.88 36.63 -14.07
CA ARG A 109 -22.30 37.73 -14.85
C ARG A 109 -21.28 37.25 -15.89
N ILE A 110 -20.50 36.21 -15.61
CA ILE A 110 -19.61 35.60 -16.62
C ILE A 110 -20.45 34.93 -17.71
N MET A 111 -21.41 34.08 -17.35
CA MET A 111 -22.25 33.36 -18.29
C MET A 111 -23.03 34.30 -19.22
N LYS A 112 -23.63 35.35 -18.65
CA LYS A 112 -24.30 36.43 -19.39
C LYS A 112 -23.39 37.13 -20.39
N HIS A 113 -22.07 37.17 -20.15
CA HIS A 113 -21.09 37.66 -21.12
C HIS A 113 -20.72 36.61 -22.18
N ARG A 114 -20.43 35.36 -21.78
CA ARG A 114 -20.00 34.31 -22.73
C ARG A 114 -21.10 33.96 -23.74
N PHE A 115 -22.34 33.79 -23.28
CA PHE A 115 -23.46 33.31 -24.11
C PHE A 115 -24.28 34.45 -24.79
N GLN A 116 -23.86 35.71 -24.68
CA GLN A 116 -24.52 36.83 -25.38
C GLN A 116 -24.52 36.67 -26.91
N ASN A 117 -23.55 35.90 -27.44
CA ASN A 117 -23.35 35.63 -28.87
C ASN A 117 -23.70 34.18 -29.26
N ALA A 118 -24.48 33.48 -28.44
CA ALA A 118 -25.04 32.16 -28.76
C ALA A 118 -26.03 32.25 -29.96
N PRO A 119 -26.48 31.13 -30.56
CA PRO A 119 -27.47 31.12 -31.64
C PRO A 119 -28.69 32.03 -31.33
N PRO A 120 -29.12 32.93 -32.24
CA PRO A 120 -30.07 34.01 -31.90
C PRO A 120 -31.44 33.57 -31.37
N LEU A 121 -31.86 32.33 -31.63
CA LEU A 121 -33.10 31.75 -31.10
C LEU A 121 -32.95 31.29 -29.62
N ASN A 122 -31.72 31.08 -29.17
CA ASN A 122 -31.38 30.50 -27.87
C ASN A 122 -30.93 31.54 -26.84
N VAL A 123 -30.36 32.69 -27.24
CA VAL A 123 -29.86 33.74 -26.32
C VAL A 123 -30.91 34.15 -25.28
N ALA A 124 -32.16 34.37 -25.70
CA ALA A 124 -33.24 34.72 -24.78
C ALA A 124 -33.64 33.56 -23.85
N THR A 125 -33.57 32.31 -24.32
CA THR A 125 -33.85 31.10 -23.53
C THR A 125 -32.77 30.90 -22.45
N ILE A 126 -31.50 31.09 -22.81
CA ILE A 126 -30.37 31.07 -21.88
C ILE A 126 -30.52 32.19 -20.85
N GLN A 127 -30.66 33.45 -21.28
CA GLN A 127 -30.79 34.60 -20.38
C GLN A 127 -31.93 34.44 -19.37
N ASN A 128 -33.11 33.99 -19.82
CA ASN A 128 -34.24 33.71 -18.94
C ASN A 128 -33.94 32.62 -17.90
N ALA A 129 -33.16 31.59 -18.25
CA ALA A 129 -32.78 30.54 -17.30
C ALA A 129 -31.84 31.09 -16.20
N LEU A 130 -30.85 31.92 -16.58
CA LEU A 130 -29.95 32.58 -15.63
C LEU A 130 -30.68 33.58 -14.72
N ASP A 131 -31.61 34.36 -15.28
CA ASP A 131 -32.43 35.30 -14.50
C ASP A 131 -33.41 34.55 -13.56
N ASN A 132 -33.96 33.41 -14.00
CA ASN A 132 -34.80 32.56 -13.15
C ASN A 132 -34.02 31.97 -11.97
N LEU A 133 -32.80 31.46 -12.18
CA LEU A 133 -31.98 30.90 -11.09
C LEU A 133 -31.64 31.97 -10.04
N MET A 134 -31.23 33.18 -10.47
CA MET A 134 -31.02 34.30 -9.55
C MET A 134 -32.28 34.57 -8.70
N LEU A 135 -33.46 34.57 -9.32
CA LEU A 135 -34.73 34.85 -8.62
C LEU A 135 -35.21 33.70 -7.72
N SER A 136 -34.90 32.43 -8.04
CA SER A 136 -35.21 31.30 -7.16
C SER A 136 -34.28 31.18 -5.95
N LEU A 137 -33.07 31.75 -6.05
CA LEU A 137 -32.13 31.94 -4.94
C LEU A 137 -32.36 33.25 -4.17
N GLU A 138 -33.50 33.92 -4.41
CA GLU A 138 -33.90 35.23 -3.86
C GLU A 138 -32.95 36.42 -4.16
N TYR A 139 -31.94 36.23 -5.02
CA TYR A 139 -30.99 37.27 -5.42
C TYR A 139 -31.55 38.23 -6.49
N ASN A 140 -31.07 39.47 -6.47
CA ASN A 140 -31.54 40.54 -7.35
C ASN A 140 -30.54 40.80 -8.51
N PRO A 141 -30.80 40.34 -9.74
CA PRO A 141 -29.88 40.51 -10.88
C PRO A 141 -29.69 41.98 -11.33
N ALA A 142 -30.40 42.95 -10.76
CA ALA A 142 -30.13 44.36 -10.96
C ALA A 142 -28.93 44.90 -10.13
N ILE A 143 -28.40 44.12 -9.18
CA ILE A 143 -27.19 44.47 -8.42
C ILE A 143 -25.95 44.20 -9.29
N THR A 144 -25.35 45.28 -9.79
CA THR A 144 -24.18 45.24 -10.70
C THR A 144 -22.95 45.98 -10.16
N THR A 145 -22.99 46.45 -8.91
CA THR A 145 -21.84 47.09 -8.26
C THR A 145 -20.70 46.09 -8.09
N THR A 146 -19.46 46.58 -8.14
CA THR A 146 -18.24 45.80 -7.88
C THR A 146 -17.49 46.31 -6.65
N ASP A 147 -18.09 47.21 -5.88
CA ASP A 147 -17.53 47.75 -4.65
C ASP A 147 -17.86 46.86 -3.45
N TYR A 148 -17.01 45.85 -3.23
CA TYR A 148 -17.11 44.92 -2.11
C TYR A 148 -16.57 45.49 -0.80
N SER A 149 -16.05 46.72 -0.76
CA SER A 149 -15.42 47.31 0.45
C SER A 149 -16.37 47.47 1.65
N THR A 150 -17.67 47.36 1.39
CA THR A 150 -18.74 47.37 2.40
C THR A 150 -19.10 45.98 2.95
N GLY A 151 -18.45 44.90 2.48
CA GLY A 151 -18.74 43.52 2.86
C GLY A 151 -19.86 42.84 2.05
N SER A 152 -20.29 43.41 0.92
CA SER A 152 -21.32 42.81 0.07
C SER A 152 -20.77 41.65 -0.78
N ALA A 153 -21.31 40.44 -0.58
CA ALA A 153 -20.98 39.25 -1.36
C ALA A 153 -21.44 39.38 -2.83
N ALA A 154 -22.63 39.93 -3.07
CA ALA A 154 -23.10 40.28 -4.43
C ALA A 154 -22.11 41.20 -5.17
N ALA A 155 -21.49 42.15 -4.47
CA ALA A 155 -20.49 43.04 -5.05
C ALA A 155 -19.14 42.34 -5.30
N LEU A 156 -18.76 41.40 -4.43
CA LEU A 156 -17.58 40.55 -4.62
C LEU A 156 -17.73 39.64 -5.85
N GLY A 157 -18.84 38.91 -5.97
CA GLY A 157 -19.11 38.07 -7.15
C GLY A 157 -19.10 38.86 -8.45
N ASN A 158 -19.72 40.04 -8.45
CA ASN A 158 -19.65 40.99 -9.56
C ASN A 158 -18.22 41.47 -9.88
N TYR A 159 -17.36 41.65 -8.86
CA TYR A 159 -15.95 42.03 -9.03
C TYR A 159 -15.12 40.89 -9.63
N ILE A 160 -15.25 39.67 -9.09
CA ILE A 160 -14.60 38.45 -9.60
C ILE A 160 -14.97 38.26 -11.08
N ALA A 161 -16.27 38.31 -11.42
CA ALA A 161 -16.73 38.23 -12.80
C ALA A 161 -16.14 39.31 -13.72
N GLN A 162 -15.94 40.55 -13.23
CA GLN A 162 -15.29 41.58 -14.04
C GLN A 162 -13.85 41.21 -14.40
N TYR A 163 -13.11 40.60 -13.47
CA TYR A 163 -11.72 40.22 -13.72
C TYR A 163 -11.59 38.96 -14.57
N TYR A 164 -12.44 37.93 -14.41
CA TYR A 164 -12.47 36.77 -15.33
C TYR A 164 -12.92 37.12 -16.75
N ILE A 165 -13.81 38.11 -16.90
CA ILE A 165 -14.13 38.68 -18.23
C ILE A 165 -12.90 39.41 -18.77
N SER A 166 -12.28 40.29 -17.98
CA SER A 166 -11.16 41.14 -18.44
C SER A 166 -9.90 40.33 -18.78
N PHE A 167 -9.57 39.30 -17.99
CA PHE A 167 -8.57 38.27 -18.30
C PHE A 167 -8.88 37.60 -19.63
N GLY A 168 -10.12 37.11 -19.79
CA GLY A 168 -10.57 36.42 -21.00
C GLY A 168 -10.50 37.25 -22.30
N LEU A 169 -10.51 38.58 -22.22
CA LEU A 169 -10.36 39.44 -23.40
C LEU A 169 -8.90 39.58 -23.87
N GLN A 170 -7.91 39.07 -23.12
CA GLN A 170 -6.49 39.17 -23.41
C GLN A 170 -5.68 37.87 -23.20
N ASP A 171 -6.36 36.75 -22.89
CA ASP A 171 -5.74 35.45 -22.58
C ASP A 171 -5.18 34.68 -23.79
N GLY A 172 -5.41 35.17 -25.01
CA GLY A 172 -5.04 34.54 -26.29
C GLY A 172 -6.22 34.01 -27.10
N ALA A 173 -7.41 33.85 -26.52
CA ALA A 173 -8.55 33.17 -27.16
C ALA A 173 -9.24 33.94 -28.30
N ASN A 174 -8.78 35.16 -28.62
CA ASN A 174 -9.38 36.06 -29.63
C ASN A 174 -10.91 36.28 -29.45
N GLU A 175 -11.37 36.41 -28.20
CA GLU A 175 -12.80 36.57 -27.89
C GLU A 175 -13.44 37.81 -28.55
N LEU A 176 -12.71 38.93 -28.62
CA LEU A 176 -13.14 40.14 -29.35
C LEU A 176 -13.25 39.93 -30.87
N GLY A 177 -12.49 38.98 -31.43
CA GLY A 177 -12.61 38.51 -32.81
C GLY A 177 -13.60 37.35 -32.98
N GLY A 178 -14.40 37.02 -31.95
CA GLY A 178 -15.37 35.93 -31.99
C GLY A 178 -14.76 34.53 -31.99
N TYR A 179 -13.56 34.36 -31.42
CA TYR A 179 -12.76 33.13 -31.43
C TYR A 179 -12.32 32.67 -32.84
N GLY A 180 -12.38 33.58 -33.82
CA GLY A 180 -12.00 33.31 -35.21
C GLY A 180 -10.50 33.25 -35.42
N ASN A 181 -10.11 32.49 -36.46
CA ASN A 181 -8.71 32.20 -36.80
C ASN A 181 -7.95 33.48 -37.15
N LEU A 182 -6.66 33.51 -36.81
CA LEU A 182 -5.79 34.68 -36.96
C LEU A 182 -4.85 34.59 -38.16
N TYR A 183 -4.35 33.39 -38.47
CA TYR A 183 -3.37 33.17 -39.55
C TYR A 183 -3.44 31.80 -40.23
N TYR A 184 -4.07 30.79 -39.63
CA TYR A 184 -4.29 29.51 -40.29
C TYR A 184 -5.10 29.66 -41.59
N GLN A 185 -4.66 28.99 -42.66
CA GLN A 185 -5.43 28.78 -43.90
C GLN A 185 -5.31 27.31 -44.34
N PRO A 186 -6.39 26.65 -44.81
CA PRO A 186 -6.32 25.29 -45.30
C PRO A 186 -5.60 25.23 -46.65
N VAL A 187 -4.81 24.16 -46.87
CA VAL A 187 -4.10 23.92 -48.15
C VAL A 187 -5.04 23.32 -49.20
N ASN A 188 -5.95 22.44 -48.78
CA ASN A 188 -6.84 21.71 -49.69
C ASN A 188 -8.15 22.45 -49.99
N PRO A 189 -8.61 22.50 -51.26
CA PRO A 189 -9.96 22.94 -51.63
C PRO A 189 -11.06 22.12 -50.93
N PRO A 190 -12.23 22.69 -50.61
CA PRO A 190 -13.26 21.98 -49.86
C PRO A 190 -13.84 20.74 -50.58
N LEU A 191 -13.92 19.60 -49.90
CA LEU A 191 -14.48 18.35 -50.42
C LEU A 191 -16.01 18.42 -50.47
N ASN A 192 -16.58 18.34 -51.68
CA ASN A 192 -18.01 18.23 -51.91
C ASN A 192 -18.49 16.78 -51.66
N VAL A 193 -18.79 16.43 -50.40
CA VAL A 193 -19.07 15.05 -49.97
C VAL A 193 -20.26 14.39 -50.72
N PRO A 194 -21.34 15.12 -51.11
CA PRO A 194 -22.38 14.63 -52.00
C PRO A 194 -21.94 14.23 -53.42
N GLN A 195 -20.69 14.45 -53.84
CA GLN A 195 -20.13 13.98 -55.11
C GLN A 195 -19.16 12.82 -54.90
N PRO A 196 -18.99 11.91 -55.89
CA PRO A 196 -17.98 10.85 -55.81
C PRO A 196 -16.55 11.40 -55.86
N GLY A 197 -15.65 10.78 -55.10
CA GLY A 197 -14.20 10.99 -55.13
C GLY A 197 -13.71 12.15 -54.27
N ASN A 198 -12.46 12.53 -54.49
CA ASN A 198 -11.79 13.71 -53.94
C ASN A 198 -10.77 14.30 -54.96
N PRO A 199 -11.20 14.62 -56.20
CA PRO A 199 -10.29 14.91 -57.32
C PRO A 199 -9.52 16.23 -57.21
N ASP A 200 -9.94 17.14 -56.31
CA ASP A 200 -9.36 18.47 -56.11
C ASP A 200 -8.34 18.53 -54.94
N ILE A 201 -8.00 17.39 -54.32
CA ILE A 201 -7.00 17.35 -53.24
C ILE A 201 -5.59 17.71 -53.75
N ILE A 202 -4.86 18.52 -52.97
CA ILE A 202 -3.52 19.03 -53.30
C ILE A 202 -2.45 18.35 -52.44
N ASP A 203 -2.71 18.16 -51.14
CA ASP A 203 -1.80 17.51 -50.20
C ASP A 203 -2.56 16.46 -49.36
N TYR A 204 -2.17 15.19 -49.51
CA TYR A 204 -2.80 14.03 -48.88
C TYR A 204 -2.58 13.98 -47.36
N ASN A 205 -1.71 14.84 -46.81
CA ASN A 205 -1.37 14.88 -45.39
C ASN A 205 -2.02 16.05 -44.64
N ARG A 206 -2.71 16.96 -45.34
CA ARG A 206 -3.19 18.25 -44.81
C ARG A 206 -4.71 18.33 -44.77
N TRP A 207 -5.29 18.97 -43.77
CA TRP A 207 -6.73 18.99 -43.55
C TRP A 207 -7.48 19.63 -44.74
N GLN A 208 -8.71 19.17 -44.91
CA GLN A 208 -9.59 19.59 -45.98
C GLN A 208 -10.95 19.97 -45.37
N GLN A 209 -11.38 21.19 -45.65
CA GLN A 209 -12.72 21.65 -45.28
C GLN A 209 -13.76 20.82 -46.05
N LEU A 210 -14.95 20.61 -45.49
CA LEU A 210 -16.05 19.93 -46.19
C LEU A 210 -17.02 20.95 -46.81
N ALA A 211 -17.68 20.56 -47.89
CA ALA A 211 -18.79 21.24 -48.54
C ALA A 211 -20.01 20.28 -48.57
N LEU A 212 -21.14 20.73 -48.02
CA LEU A 212 -22.39 19.99 -47.85
C LEU A 212 -23.58 20.87 -48.29
N ASP A 213 -24.68 20.25 -48.72
CA ASP A 213 -25.90 20.96 -49.14
C ASP A 213 -26.54 21.76 -47.99
N SER A 214 -26.36 21.31 -46.74
CA SER A 214 -26.74 22.02 -45.53
C SER A 214 -25.80 21.64 -44.39
N PHE A 215 -25.28 22.62 -43.67
CA PHE A 215 -24.50 22.40 -42.45
C PHE A 215 -25.40 22.48 -41.22
N VAL A 216 -25.26 21.50 -40.34
CA VAL A 216 -25.79 21.53 -38.98
C VAL A 216 -24.64 21.19 -38.06
N ASP A 217 -24.39 21.99 -37.02
CA ASP A 217 -23.33 21.68 -36.06
C ASP A 217 -23.71 20.53 -35.10
N GLN A 218 -22.76 20.08 -34.29
CA GLN A 218 -22.93 18.97 -33.35
C GLN A 218 -24.10 19.22 -32.37
N ALA A 219 -24.33 20.48 -31.99
CA ALA A 219 -25.41 20.94 -31.12
C ALA A 219 -26.74 21.22 -31.87
N GLY A 220 -26.87 20.84 -33.14
CA GLY A 220 -28.11 20.92 -33.90
C GLY A 220 -28.40 22.29 -34.55
N ASN A 221 -27.45 23.23 -34.54
CA ASN A 221 -27.65 24.56 -35.13
C ASN A 221 -27.37 24.56 -36.64
N VAL A 222 -28.33 25.06 -37.44
CA VAL A 222 -28.14 25.22 -38.89
C VAL A 222 -27.15 26.35 -39.17
N LEU A 223 -26.06 26.05 -39.88
CA LEU A 223 -25.06 27.03 -40.31
C LEU A 223 -25.32 27.45 -41.77
N LEU A 224 -25.18 28.75 -42.06
CA LEU A 224 -25.46 29.33 -43.39
C LEU A 224 -24.33 29.11 -44.42
N VAL A 225 -23.15 28.71 -43.96
CA VAL A 225 -21.94 28.45 -44.75
C VAL A 225 -21.15 27.31 -44.10
N ALA A 226 -20.24 26.69 -44.85
CA ALA A 226 -19.26 25.77 -44.27
C ALA A 226 -18.43 26.50 -43.19
N PRO A 227 -18.35 25.98 -41.96
CA PRO A 227 -17.49 26.56 -40.93
C PRO A 227 -16.02 26.41 -41.32
N ASN A 228 -15.22 27.45 -41.02
CA ASN A 228 -13.75 27.38 -41.09
C ASN A 228 -13.21 26.38 -40.05
N PHE A 229 -11.92 26.04 -40.12
CA PHE A 229 -11.24 25.30 -39.05
C PHE A 229 -11.50 26.00 -37.71
N LEU A 230 -12.08 25.32 -36.73
CA LEU A 230 -12.38 25.91 -35.43
C LEU A 230 -11.12 26.02 -34.56
N SER A 231 -10.73 27.25 -34.21
CA SER A 231 -9.67 27.57 -33.24
C SER A 231 -8.28 26.90 -33.47
N PRO A 232 -7.71 26.86 -34.69
CA PRO A 232 -6.40 26.20 -34.90
C PRO A 232 -5.26 26.83 -34.10
N GLU A 233 -5.33 28.11 -33.77
CA GLU A 233 -4.30 28.80 -33.00
C GLU A 233 -4.44 28.68 -31.46
N TRP A 234 -5.31 27.80 -30.94
CA TRP A 234 -5.65 27.75 -29.50
C TRP A 234 -4.49 27.37 -28.56
N GLY A 235 -3.38 26.83 -29.08
CA GLY A 235 -2.12 26.66 -28.35
C GLY A 235 -1.54 27.98 -27.81
N ASN A 236 -2.01 29.13 -28.31
CA ASN A 236 -1.66 30.47 -27.80
C ASN A 236 -2.55 30.95 -26.64
N VAL A 237 -3.55 30.18 -26.20
CA VAL A 237 -4.37 30.54 -25.03
C VAL A 237 -3.59 30.23 -23.75
N THR A 238 -3.77 31.10 -22.76
CA THR A 238 -3.13 31.00 -21.44
C THR A 238 -3.57 29.72 -20.73
N PRO A 239 -2.65 28.83 -20.33
CA PRO A 239 -2.99 27.58 -19.64
C PRO A 239 -3.36 27.78 -18.16
N PHE A 240 -3.84 26.71 -17.56
CA PHE A 240 -4.09 26.57 -16.14
C PHE A 240 -2.85 26.04 -15.40
N SER A 241 -2.43 24.80 -15.70
CA SER A 241 -1.29 24.10 -15.11
C SER A 241 -0.11 23.88 -16.07
N LEU A 242 -0.35 23.82 -17.39
CA LEU A 242 0.73 23.64 -18.40
C LEU A 242 1.82 24.71 -18.26
N ASN A 243 3.08 24.31 -18.36
CA ASN A 243 4.25 25.12 -18.07
C ASN A 243 5.27 25.16 -19.23
N SER A 244 6.50 25.61 -18.96
CA SER A 244 7.55 25.76 -19.98
C SER A 244 8.14 24.44 -20.48
N ASP A 245 8.09 23.40 -19.65
CA ASP A 245 8.84 22.16 -19.88
C ASP A 245 8.02 21.18 -20.74
N ASP A 246 6.69 21.34 -20.73
CA ASP A 246 5.73 20.69 -21.64
C ASP A 246 5.76 21.30 -23.06
N LEU A 247 6.28 22.53 -23.19
CA LEU A 247 6.07 23.39 -24.36
C LEU A 247 7.18 23.24 -25.42
N THR A 248 6.81 22.68 -26.57
CA THR A 248 7.58 22.77 -27.80
C THR A 248 7.05 23.89 -28.70
N ILE A 249 7.91 24.84 -29.09
CA ILE A 249 7.56 25.88 -30.08
C ILE A 249 8.07 25.46 -31.45
N LYS A 250 7.18 25.40 -32.46
CA LYS A 250 7.53 25.10 -33.86
C LYS A 250 7.09 26.21 -34.81
N GLN A 251 7.87 26.43 -35.86
CA GLN A 251 7.57 27.40 -36.93
C GLN A 251 6.89 26.73 -38.11
N ARG A 252 5.78 27.31 -38.60
CA ARG A 252 5.15 26.98 -39.89
C ARG A 252 4.54 28.23 -40.51
N ASP A 253 4.72 28.40 -41.82
CA ASP A 253 4.15 29.49 -42.62
C ASP A 253 4.52 30.92 -42.15
N GLY A 254 5.58 31.06 -41.34
CA GLY A 254 6.07 32.33 -40.78
C GLY A 254 5.52 32.66 -39.39
N TYR A 255 4.79 31.74 -38.76
CA TYR A 255 4.22 31.88 -37.43
C TYR A 255 4.78 30.83 -36.47
N ASP A 256 4.92 31.22 -35.20
CA ASP A 256 5.15 30.28 -34.11
C ASP A 256 3.85 29.54 -33.76
N TRP A 257 4.00 28.27 -33.41
CA TRP A 257 2.96 27.38 -32.93
C TRP A 257 3.42 26.80 -31.60
N LEU A 258 2.63 27.03 -30.55
CA LEU A 258 2.89 26.54 -29.20
C LEU A 258 2.22 25.17 -29.05
N LEU A 259 3.04 24.14 -28.80
CA LEU A 259 2.63 22.73 -28.79
C LEU A 259 3.01 22.11 -27.44
N TYR A 260 2.03 21.93 -26.57
CA TYR A 260 2.20 21.32 -25.25
C TYR A 260 2.07 19.79 -25.34
N HIS A 261 2.96 19.06 -24.68
CA HIS A 261 3.12 17.59 -24.72
C HIS A 261 3.17 17.01 -26.16
N ASP A 262 3.92 17.67 -27.04
CA ASP A 262 4.03 17.33 -28.47
C ASP A 262 4.62 15.93 -28.73
N PRO A 263 3.82 14.95 -29.21
CA PRO A 263 4.28 13.58 -29.41
C PRO A 263 5.02 13.37 -30.74
N GLY A 264 5.16 14.42 -31.56
CA GLY A 264 5.70 14.32 -32.92
C GLY A 264 4.62 14.06 -33.99
N PRO A 265 5.05 13.95 -35.26
CA PRO A 265 4.15 13.85 -36.41
C PRO A 265 3.40 12.51 -36.48
N PRO A 266 2.16 12.50 -37.00
CA PRO A 266 1.45 11.27 -37.38
C PRO A 266 2.13 10.58 -38.58
N PRO A 267 1.74 9.34 -38.91
CA PRO A 267 2.08 8.71 -40.19
C PRO A 267 1.72 9.59 -41.39
N LEU A 268 2.60 9.66 -42.38
CA LEU A 268 2.43 10.49 -43.58
C LEU A 268 2.51 9.64 -44.85
N LEU A 269 1.71 9.99 -45.85
CA LEU A 269 1.68 9.36 -47.17
C LEU A 269 2.66 10.05 -48.12
N ASP A 270 3.68 9.31 -48.60
CA ASP A 270 4.36 9.64 -49.85
C ASP A 270 3.60 9.01 -51.02
N VAL A 271 2.69 9.81 -51.57
CA VAL A 271 1.86 9.47 -52.73
C VAL A 271 2.68 9.00 -53.96
N ASN A 272 3.95 9.37 -54.08
CA ASN A 272 4.78 9.09 -55.27
C ASN A 272 5.50 7.74 -55.19
N THR A 273 5.92 7.31 -54.00
CA THR A 273 6.74 6.09 -53.82
C THR A 273 6.16 5.05 -52.89
N GLY A 274 5.23 5.43 -52.00
CA GLY A 274 4.75 4.58 -50.91
C GLY A 274 5.80 4.36 -49.80
N GLY A 275 6.88 5.15 -49.78
CA GLY A 275 7.94 5.08 -48.77
C GLY A 275 7.59 5.75 -47.44
N GLY A 276 8.52 5.71 -46.48
CA GLY A 276 8.31 6.26 -45.14
C GLY A 276 7.21 5.54 -44.38
N THR A 277 6.35 6.28 -43.70
CA THR A 277 5.20 5.79 -42.91
C THR A 277 3.91 5.67 -43.75
N SER A 278 4.03 5.57 -45.08
CA SER A 278 2.87 5.47 -45.99
C SER A 278 1.98 4.25 -45.71
N ASP A 279 2.58 3.15 -45.28
CA ASP A 279 1.84 1.90 -44.99
C ASP A 279 1.09 1.96 -43.65
N ASP A 280 1.66 2.66 -42.66
CA ASP A 280 1.03 2.99 -41.37
C ASP A 280 -0.15 3.97 -41.58
N TYR A 281 0.05 5.01 -42.40
CA TYR A 281 -1.01 5.94 -42.85
C TYR A 281 -2.16 5.18 -43.50
N LYS A 282 -1.85 4.34 -44.50
CA LYS A 282 -2.86 3.60 -45.28
C LYS A 282 -3.68 2.71 -44.36
N TRP A 283 -3.04 1.87 -43.55
CA TRP A 283 -3.75 0.99 -42.61
C TRP A 283 -4.64 1.78 -41.63
N SER A 284 -4.17 2.91 -41.09
CA SER A 284 -4.96 3.68 -40.12
C SER A 284 -6.27 4.21 -40.72
N PHE A 285 -6.29 4.61 -41.99
CA PHE A 285 -7.52 5.04 -42.67
C PHE A 285 -8.32 3.86 -43.28
N GLU A 286 -7.64 2.81 -43.72
CA GLU A 286 -8.28 1.57 -44.20
C GLU A 286 -9.06 0.87 -43.07
N LEU A 287 -8.50 0.81 -41.85
CA LEU A 287 -9.18 0.26 -40.67
C LEU A 287 -10.52 0.98 -40.39
N VAL A 288 -10.59 2.30 -40.56
CA VAL A 288 -11.86 3.05 -40.41
C VAL A 288 -12.90 2.58 -41.43
N SER A 289 -12.48 2.23 -42.65
CA SER A 289 -13.39 1.65 -43.66
C SER A 289 -13.77 0.19 -43.36
N VAL A 290 -12.86 -0.60 -42.77
CA VAL A 290 -13.11 -1.99 -42.37
C VAL A 290 -14.10 -2.05 -41.19
N TRP A 291 -13.85 -1.27 -40.13
CA TRP A 291 -14.74 -1.15 -38.97
C TRP A 291 -16.11 -0.56 -39.31
N SER A 292 -16.22 0.23 -40.39
CA SER A 292 -17.51 0.67 -40.94
C SER A 292 -18.37 -0.51 -41.41
N SER A 293 -17.77 -1.69 -41.69
CA SER A 293 -18.51 -2.92 -42.00
C SER A 293 -19.13 -3.62 -40.78
N HIS A 294 -18.78 -3.21 -39.56
CA HIS A 294 -19.31 -3.79 -38.31
C HIS A 294 -20.66 -3.16 -37.91
N LEU A 295 -21.08 -2.08 -38.58
CA LEU A 295 -22.23 -1.24 -38.22
C LEU A 295 -23.59 -1.81 -38.71
N SER A 296 -23.78 -3.12 -38.61
CA SER A 296 -25.04 -3.78 -38.96
C SER A 296 -25.36 -4.90 -37.98
N GLU A 297 -26.61 -4.94 -37.52
CA GLU A 297 -27.15 -6.01 -36.67
C GLU A 297 -27.14 -7.39 -37.36
N ASP A 298 -27.12 -7.43 -38.70
CA ASP A 298 -27.06 -8.65 -39.51
C ASP A 298 -25.65 -9.29 -39.61
N ASP A 299 -24.59 -8.70 -39.03
CA ASP A 299 -23.23 -9.25 -39.15
C ASP A 299 -23.02 -10.56 -38.38
N SER A 300 -23.97 -10.91 -37.50
CA SER A 300 -24.05 -12.12 -36.65
C SER A 300 -22.98 -12.26 -35.57
N VAL A 301 -22.14 -11.24 -35.35
CA VAL A 301 -21.19 -11.19 -34.23
C VAL A 301 -21.91 -10.68 -32.98
N MET A 302 -21.89 -11.47 -31.91
CA MET A 302 -22.39 -11.08 -30.59
C MET A 302 -21.20 -10.80 -29.67
N TRP A 303 -21.23 -9.68 -28.95
CA TRP A 303 -20.23 -9.29 -27.97
C TRP A 303 -20.84 -9.21 -26.58
N ASP A 304 -20.08 -9.63 -25.56
CA ASP A 304 -20.36 -9.27 -24.18
C ASP A 304 -19.84 -7.85 -23.94
N VAL A 305 -20.75 -6.89 -23.77
CA VAL A 305 -20.41 -5.47 -23.58
C VAL A 305 -20.52 -5.03 -22.13
N SER A 306 -20.71 -5.99 -21.21
CA SER A 306 -20.56 -5.76 -19.78
C SER A 306 -19.08 -5.61 -19.38
N PRO A 307 -18.76 -5.20 -18.14
CA PRO A 307 -17.39 -5.19 -17.66
C PRO A 307 -16.75 -6.59 -17.56
N ALA A 308 -17.52 -7.69 -17.69
CA ALA A 308 -16.95 -9.03 -17.82
C ALA A 308 -16.23 -9.24 -19.17
N GLY A 309 -16.70 -8.56 -20.23
CA GLY A 309 -16.17 -8.69 -21.60
C GLY A 309 -15.31 -7.52 -22.09
N ILE A 310 -15.56 -6.29 -21.62
CA ILE A 310 -14.90 -5.06 -22.10
C ILE A 310 -14.35 -4.23 -20.94
N GLY A 311 -13.16 -3.64 -21.13
CA GLY A 311 -12.44 -2.82 -20.15
C GLY A 311 -11.17 -3.47 -19.61
N ASN A 312 -10.57 -2.87 -18.58
CA ASN A 312 -9.37 -3.33 -17.90
C ASN A 312 -8.08 -3.30 -18.75
N ILE A 313 -7.95 -2.32 -19.65
CA ILE A 313 -6.75 -2.12 -20.48
C ILE A 313 -5.55 -1.76 -19.58
N GLN A 314 -4.52 -2.60 -19.60
CA GLN A 314 -3.33 -2.44 -18.74
C GLN A 314 -2.28 -1.48 -19.32
N HIS A 315 -2.09 -1.50 -20.65
CA HIS A 315 -1.03 -0.78 -21.35
C HIS A 315 -1.53 -0.33 -22.73
N TYR A 316 -1.07 0.84 -23.19
CA TYR A 316 -1.28 1.29 -24.58
C TYR A 316 -0.08 0.94 -25.46
N PRO A 317 -0.29 0.77 -26.78
CA PRO A 317 0.79 0.71 -27.78
C PRO A 317 1.81 1.85 -27.63
N ASP A 318 3.09 1.54 -27.45
CA ASP A 318 4.22 2.49 -27.44
C ASP A 318 4.71 2.80 -28.87
N SER A 319 4.54 1.86 -29.81
CA SER A 319 4.92 2.04 -31.21
C SER A 319 3.81 1.65 -32.19
N PHE A 320 3.81 2.24 -33.39
CA PHE A 320 2.78 1.97 -34.40
C PHE A 320 2.65 0.47 -34.79
N PRO A 321 3.73 -0.34 -34.83
CA PRO A 321 3.61 -1.79 -34.95
C PRO A 321 2.70 -2.49 -33.92
N GLU A 322 2.54 -1.94 -32.72
CA GLU A 322 1.65 -2.51 -31.69
C GLU A 322 0.17 -2.08 -31.90
N TYR A 323 -0.10 -1.06 -32.72
CA TYR A 323 -1.47 -0.64 -33.05
C TYR A 323 -2.17 -1.72 -33.89
N TYR A 324 -1.43 -2.44 -34.74
CA TYR A 324 -1.96 -3.54 -35.55
C TYR A 324 -2.59 -4.65 -34.69
N ASP A 325 -1.92 -5.01 -33.59
CA ASP A 325 -2.41 -6.01 -32.64
C ASP A 325 -3.50 -5.41 -31.74
N PHE A 326 -3.33 -4.17 -31.25
CA PHE A 326 -4.28 -3.53 -30.32
C PHE A 326 -5.65 -3.26 -30.92
N TYR A 327 -5.73 -2.73 -32.16
CA TYR A 327 -6.99 -2.35 -32.80
C TYR A 327 -7.59 -3.43 -33.72
N ASN A 328 -7.17 -4.70 -33.56
CA ASN A 328 -7.61 -5.89 -34.30
C ASN A 328 -8.45 -5.60 -35.57
N LEU A 329 -7.79 -5.55 -36.73
CA LEU A 329 -8.37 -5.03 -37.97
C LEU A 329 -9.75 -5.60 -38.36
N GLU A 330 -9.98 -6.90 -38.15
CA GLU A 330 -11.17 -7.62 -38.67
C GLU A 330 -12.26 -7.83 -37.60
N GLU A 331 -11.88 -8.07 -36.33
CA GLU A 331 -12.85 -8.20 -35.23
C GLU A 331 -13.22 -6.83 -34.62
N GLY A 332 -12.28 -5.89 -34.61
CA GLY A 332 -12.40 -4.57 -34.01
C GLY A 332 -12.41 -4.56 -32.48
N GLY A 333 -12.62 -3.38 -31.92
CA GLY A 333 -12.48 -3.14 -30.48
C GLY A 333 -11.02 -2.89 -30.07
N ASP A 334 -10.69 -3.23 -28.83
CA ASP A 334 -9.31 -3.34 -28.35
C ASP A 334 -9.10 -4.65 -27.56
N ASN A 335 -7.85 -4.97 -27.23
CA ASN A 335 -7.49 -6.18 -26.48
C ASN A 335 -7.78 -6.04 -24.97
N SER A 336 -8.97 -5.56 -24.62
CA SER A 336 -9.46 -5.50 -23.23
C SER A 336 -9.74 -6.92 -22.69
N PRO A 337 -9.25 -7.28 -21.48
CA PRO A 337 -9.51 -8.59 -20.88
C PRO A 337 -10.76 -8.64 -19.99
N GLY A 338 -11.41 -7.50 -19.70
CA GLY A 338 -12.54 -7.41 -18.77
C GLY A 338 -12.16 -7.65 -17.29
N TYR A 339 -13.19 -7.85 -16.46
CA TYR A 339 -13.09 -8.04 -15.01
C TYR A 339 -13.96 -9.22 -14.56
N ASP A 340 -13.37 -10.22 -13.88
CA ASP A 340 -14.13 -11.37 -13.35
C ASP A 340 -15.12 -10.99 -12.23
N ILE A 341 -14.83 -9.96 -11.42
CA ILE A 341 -15.51 -9.64 -10.16
C ILE A 341 -15.60 -8.12 -9.95
N ASN A 342 -16.78 -7.63 -9.56
CA ASN A 342 -16.98 -6.26 -9.07
C ASN A 342 -16.40 -6.12 -7.65
N PRO A 343 -15.40 -5.25 -7.41
CA PRO A 343 -14.71 -5.17 -6.12
C PRO A 343 -15.54 -4.52 -5.00
N LYS A 344 -16.65 -3.84 -5.32
CA LYS A 344 -17.53 -3.20 -4.33
C LYS A 344 -18.67 -4.12 -3.87
N THR A 345 -19.06 -5.11 -4.68
CA THR A 345 -20.14 -6.08 -4.36
C THR A 345 -19.62 -7.50 -4.07
N GLY A 346 -18.40 -7.82 -4.50
CA GLY A 346 -17.83 -9.17 -4.42
C GLY A 346 -18.55 -10.22 -5.28
N GLN A 347 -19.41 -9.79 -6.22
CA GLN A 347 -20.10 -10.65 -7.18
C GLN A 347 -19.41 -10.56 -8.56
N PRO A 348 -19.55 -11.58 -9.43
CA PRO A 348 -19.15 -11.44 -10.82
C PRO A 348 -19.95 -10.34 -11.53
N TYR A 349 -19.37 -9.76 -12.58
CA TYR A 349 -20.16 -8.98 -13.54
C TYR A 349 -21.00 -9.94 -14.40
N GLU A 350 -22.26 -9.61 -14.65
CA GLU A 350 -23.19 -10.45 -15.42
C GLU A 350 -23.09 -10.11 -16.93
N PRO A 351 -22.77 -11.08 -17.81
CA PRO A 351 -22.59 -10.84 -19.25
C PRO A 351 -23.78 -10.20 -19.96
N GLN A 352 -23.52 -9.15 -20.75
CA GLN A 352 -24.52 -8.52 -21.63
C GLN A 352 -24.20 -8.81 -23.11
N LEU A 353 -24.75 -9.89 -23.64
CA LEU A 353 -24.61 -10.25 -25.05
C LEU A 353 -25.49 -9.37 -25.96
N VAL A 354 -24.87 -8.56 -26.80
CA VAL A 354 -25.53 -7.69 -27.82
C VAL A 354 -24.89 -7.85 -29.21
N PRO A 355 -25.59 -7.52 -30.31
CA PRO A 355 -24.97 -7.49 -31.64
C PRO A 355 -23.86 -6.44 -31.72
N ARG A 356 -22.71 -6.79 -32.32
CA ARG A 356 -21.56 -5.89 -32.50
C ARG A 356 -21.96 -4.57 -33.17
N GLY A 357 -22.86 -4.62 -34.16
CA GLY A 357 -23.38 -3.45 -34.85
C GLY A 357 -24.36 -2.59 -34.06
N ASP A 358 -25.03 -3.12 -33.03
CA ASP A 358 -25.81 -2.29 -32.11
C ASP A 358 -24.89 -1.54 -31.16
N TYR A 359 -23.96 -2.25 -30.51
CA TYR A 359 -22.97 -1.63 -29.63
C TYR A 359 -22.17 -0.56 -30.35
N ALA A 360 -21.62 -0.84 -31.53
CA ALA A 360 -20.82 0.12 -32.29
C ALA A 360 -21.60 1.39 -32.69
N ARG A 361 -22.88 1.25 -33.08
CA ARG A 361 -23.76 2.41 -33.40
C ARG A 361 -24.13 3.20 -32.15
N VAL A 362 -24.56 2.54 -31.07
CA VAL A 362 -24.91 3.16 -29.79
C VAL A 362 -23.71 3.91 -29.20
N LEU A 363 -22.56 3.26 -29.15
CA LEU A 363 -21.31 3.83 -28.68
C LEU A 363 -20.86 5.04 -29.52
N ALA A 364 -20.99 4.96 -30.85
CA ALA A 364 -20.67 6.06 -31.75
C ALA A 364 -21.58 7.28 -31.53
N GLU A 365 -22.89 7.11 -31.33
CA GLU A 365 -23.82 8.23 -31.12
C GLU A 365 -23.77 8.81 -29.70
N PHE A 366 -23.61 7.96 -28.67
CA PHE A 366 -23.50 8.40 -27.26
C PHE A 366 -22.32 9.36 -27.06
N TRP A 367 -21.12 8.93 -27.45
CA TRP A 367 -19.90 9.76 -27.38
C TRP A 367 -19.74 10.71 -28.57
N ALA A 368 -20.74 10.83 -29.46
CA ALA A 368 -20.80 11.93 -30.43
C ALA A 368 -21.53 13.16 -29.89
N ASP A 369 -21.95 13.15 -28.62
CA ASP A 369 -22.57 14.26 -27.90
C ASP A 369 -23.57 15.00 -28.82
N GLY A 370 -24.66 14.33 -29.20
CA GLY A 370 -25.56 14.74 -30.29
C GLY A 370 -26.28 16.09 -30.10
N PRO A 371 -27.41 16.38 -30.78
CA PRO A 371 -28.02 17.73 -30.82
C PRO A 371 -28.63 18.26 -29.50
N ALA A 372 -28.26 17.68 -28.35
CA ALA A 372 -28.41 18.23 -27.01
C ALA A 372 -27.04 18.37 -26.30
N SER A 373 -25.97 18.60 -27.07
CA SER A 373 -24.55 18.48 -26.70
C SER A 373 -24.06 19.41 -25.58
N GLU A 374 -23.48 18.86 -24.51
CA GLU A 374 -22.55 19.58 -23.63
C GLU A 374 -21.16 19.75 -24.26
N THR A 375 -20.92 19.15 -25.44
CA THR A 375 -19.62 18.89 -26.07
C THR A 375 -18.67 18.05 -25.19
N PRO A 376 -17.58 17.47 -25.73
CA PRO A 376 -16.77 16.49 -24.97
C PRO A 376 -16.30 16.95 -23.58
N PRO A 377 -15.82 18.19 -23.35
CA PRO A 377 -15.45 18.60 -22.00
C PRO A 377 -16.66 18.73 -21.04
N GLY A 378 -17.85 19.06 -21.54
CA GLY A 378 -19.06 19.17 -20.72
C GLY A 378 -19.75 17.83 -20.45
N HIS A 379 -19.57 16.82 -21.32
CA HIS A 379 -20.03 15.44 -21.05
C HIS A 379 -19.41 14.93 -19.74
N TRP A 380 -18.10 15.17 -19.53
CA TRP A 380 -17.41 14.71 -18.32
C TRP A 380 -17.79 15.47 -17.05
N PHE A 381 -18.29 16.70 -17.15
CA PHE A 381 -18.99 17.36 -16.02
C PHE A 381 -20.32 16.68 -15.70
N THR A 382 -21.06 16.21 -16.71
CA THR A 382 -22.29 15.42 -16.50
C THR A 382 -21.98 14.08 -15.84
N ILE A 383 -20.85 13.44 -16.16
CA ILE A 383 -20.36 12.21 -15.49
C ILE A 383 -19.94 12.49 -14.04
N LEU A 384 -19.20 13.58 -13.79
CA LEU A 384 -18.87 14.02 -12.42
C LEU A 384 -20.13 14.27 -11.58
N ASN A 385 -21.15 14.91 -12.16
CA ASN A 385 -22.44 15.12 -11.53
C ASN A 385 -23.14 13.80 -11.21
N TYR A 386 -23.17 12.85 -12.15
CA TYR A 386 -23.70 11.48 -11.92
C TYR A 386 -22.98 10.75 -10.77
N VAL A 387 -21.65 10.89 -10.68
CA VAL A 387 -20.85 10.32 -9.57
C VAL A 387 -21.21 10.97 -8.23
N HIS A 388 -21.30 12.31 -8.18
CA HIS A 388 -21.70 13.05 -6.97
C HIS A 388 -23.11 12.64 -6.50
N ASP A 389 -24.06 12.57 -7.43
CA ASP A 389 -25.48 12.31 -7.14
C ASP A 389 -25.75 10.83 -6.77
N HIS A 390 -24.75 9.95 -6.87
CA HIS A 390 -24.92 8.51 -6.66
C HIS A 390 -25.06 8.11 -5.17
N PRO A 391 -26.09 7.33 -4.75
CA PRO A 391 -26.34 7.04 -3.33
C PRO A 391 -25.25 6.28 -2.55
N LEU A 392 -24.29 5.65 -3.23
CA LEU A 392 -23.14 4.96 -2.62
C LEU A 392 -21.85 5.80 -2.62
N PHE A 393 -21.92 7.09 -2.98
CA PHE A 393 -20.75 7.97 -3.01
C PHE A 393 -20.60 8.76 -1.70
N GLU A 394 -19.42 8.68 -1.07
CA GLU A 394 -19.05 9.53 0.06
C GLU A 394 -18.14 10.66 -0.43
N ARG A 395 -18.51 11.92 -0.14
CA ARG A 395 -17.77 13.13 -0.53
C ARG A 395 -16.51 13.33 0.32
N ARG A 396 -15.51 12.46 0.14
CA ARG A 396 -14.19 12.50 0.78
C ARG A 396 -13.14 12.84 -0.27
N TYR A 397 -12.31 13.84 0.01
CA TYR A 397 -11.32 14.32 -0.96
C TYR A 397 -10.15 13.31 -1.05
N ARG A 398 -9.75 12.94 -2.28
CA ARG A 398 -8.92 11.74 -2.55
C ARG A 398 -9.44 10.45 -1.88
N GLY A 399 -10.75 10.38 -1.60
CA GLY A 399 -11.39 9.27 -0.87
C GLY A 399 -11.07 9.21 0.64
N GLN A 400 -10.32 10.19 1.15
CA GLN A 400 -9.71 10.19 2.49
C GLN A 400 -10.24 11.32 3.39
N GLY A 401 -9.89 11.28 4.67
CA GLY A 401 -10.27 12.31 5.63
C GLY A 401 -11.78 12.39 5.90
N PRO A 402 -12.29 13.52 6.41
CA PRO A 402 -13.71 13.73 6.69
C PRO A 402 -14.55 13.87 5.41
N ILE A 403 -15.86 13.65 5.52
CA ILE A 403 -16.82 14.03 4.47
C ILE A 403 -16.94 15.56 4.46
N ILE A 404 -16.74 16.19 3.29
CA ILE A 404 -16.80 17.64 3.12
C ILE A 404 -18.20 18.11 2.67
N ASP A 405 -18.49 19.40 2.87
CA ASP A 405 -19.76 20.04 2.48
C ASP A 405 -19.95 20.04 0.96
N ASP A 406 -21.20 19.87 0.53
CA ASP A 406 -21.57 19.71 -0.89
C ASP A 406 -21.11 20.89 -1.76
N LEU A 407 -21.13 22.12 -1.23
CA LEU A 407 -20.66 23.31 -1.95
C LEU A 407 -19.13 23.35 -2.04
N GLU A 408 -18.42 22.93 -0.99
CA GLU A 408 -16.96 22.79 -1.02
C GLU A 408 -16.53 21.70 -2.01
N TRP A 409 -17.20 20.54 -1.99
CA TRP A 409 -16.96 19.47 -2.95
C TRP A 409 -17.09 19.98 -4.39
N ASP A 410 -18.21 20.61 -4.72
CA ASP A 410 -18.50 21.03 -6.09
C ASP A 410 -17.53 22.10 -6.59
N VAL A 411 -17.18 23.12 -5.79
CA VAL A 411 -16.22 24.14 -6.26
C VAL A 411 -14.82 23.58 -6.44
N LYS A 412 -14.37 22.63 -5.60
CA LYS A 412 -13.07 21.96 -5.76
C LYS A 412 -13.08 21.05 -7.00
N ALA A 413 -14.09 20.18 -7.10
CA ALA A 413 -14.25 19.23 -8.20
C ALA A 413 -14.34 19.92 -9.58
N TYR A 414 -15.19 20.95 -9.69
CA TYR A 414 -15.36 21.71 -10.93
C TYR A 414 -14.14 22.55 -11.29
N PHE A 415 -13.37 23.06 -10.32
CA PHE A 415 -12.13 23.78 -10.59
C PHE A 415 -11.06 22.87 -11.19
N ALA A 416 -10.80 21.72 -10.56
CA ALA A 416 -9.82 20.73 -11.06
C ALA A 416 -10.22 20.18 -12.44
N LEU A 417 -11.46 19.69 -12.60
CA LEU A 417 -11.94 19.17 -13.88
C LEU A 417 -11.98 20.27 -14.96
N GLY A 418 -12.42 21.48 -14.61
CA GLY A 418 -12.46 22.61 -15.52
C GLY A 418 -11.06 22.96 -16.05
N GLY A 419 -10.08 23.07 -15.15
CA GLY A 419 -8.68 23.31 -15.49
C GLY A 419 -8.11 22.26 -16.44
N ALA A 420 -8.28 20.97 -16.11
CA ALA A 420 -7.86 19.86 -16.97
C ALA A 420 -8.49 19.92 -18.37
N MET A 421 -9.80 20.23 -18.48
CA MET A 421 -10.46 20.38 -19.79
C MET A 421 -9.90 21.57 -20.58
N HIS A 422 -9.63 22.70 -19.93
CA HIS A 422 -9.06 23.88 -20.59
C HIS A 422 -7.65 23.63 -21.13
N ASP A 423 -6.81 22.91 -20.40
CA ASP A 423 -5.45 22.59 -20.83
C ASP A 423 -5.42 21.49 -21.90
N VAL A 424 -6.31 20.50 -21.85
CA VAL A 424 -6.53 19.60 -23.00
C VAL A 424 -6.92 20.38 -24.25
N ALA A 425 -7.77 21.41 -24.13
CA ALA A 425 -8.15 22.23 -25.28
C ALA A 425 -6.95 22.97 -25.89
N ILE A 426 -6.05 23.49 -25.05
CA ILE A 426 -4.83 24.20 -25.46
C ILE A 426 -3.86 23.26 -26.19
N SER A 427 -3.46 22.17 -25.54
CA SER A 427 -2.52 21.18 -26.09
C SER A 427 -3.03 20.62 -27.42
N ILE A 428 -4.27 20.14 -27.45
CA ILE A 428 -4.80 19.43 -28.61
C ILE A 428 -5.11 20.35 -29.78
N TRP A 429 -5.61 21.58 -29.56
CA TRP A 429 -5.84 22.47 -30.70
C TRP A 429 -4.56 23.12 -31.25
N GLY A 430 -3.54 23.38 -30.42
CA GLY A 430 -2.21 23.72 -30.91
C GLY A 430 -1.64 22.63 -31.84
N LEU A 431 -1.69 21.37 -31.39
CA LEU A 431 -1.24 20.20 -32.16
C LEU A 431 -2.06 20.02 -33.45
N LYS A 432 -3.40 20.10 -33.37
CA LYS A 432 -4.28 20.09 -34.55
C LYS A 432 -3.95 21.19 -35.55
N GLY A 433 -3.66 22.40 -35.09
CA GLY A 433 -3.31 23.53 -35.96
C GLY A 433 -1.97 23.35 -36.68
N TYR A 434 -0.95 22.86 -35.97
CA TYR A 434 0.41 22.67 -36.51
C TYR A 434 0.58 21.40 -37.35
N TYR A 435 -0.02 20.28 -36.94
CA TYR A 435 0.02 19.05 -37.74
C TYR A 435 -1.01 19.05 -38.86
N ASP A 436 -2.17 19.67 -38.63
CA ASP A 436 -3.17 19.95 -39.66
C ASP A 436 -3.57 18.68 -40.43
N TYR A 437 -3.72 17.54 -39.74
CA TYR A 437 -3.85 16.23 -40.37
C TYR A 437 -5.23 15.96 -40.99
N LEU A 438 -5.25 15.12 -42.03
CA LEU A 438 -6.44 14.79 -42.83
C LEU A 438 -7.48 13.97 -42.02
N ARG A 439 -8.73 13.99 -42.48
CA ARG A 439 -9.86 13.22 -41.90
C ARG A 439 -10.18 11.99 -42.76
N PRO A 440 -10.72 10.88 -42.19
CA PRO A 440 -10.95 9.64 -42.93
C PRO A 440 -11.77 9.80 -44.22
N VAL A 441 -12.84 10.61 -44.21
CA VAL A 441 -13.69 10.81 -45.40
C VAL A 441 -12.92 11.40 -46.59
N SER A 442 -11.94 12.26 -46.35
CA SER A 442 -11.08 12.81 -47.39
C SER A 442 -9.96 11.85 -47.76
N ALA A 443 -9.36 11.17 -46.79
CA ALA A 443 -8.25 10.23 -46.99
C ALA A 443 -8.68 9.00 -47.80
N ILE A 444 -9.74 8.31 -47.37
CA ILE A 444 -10.28 7.10 -48.02
C ILE A 444 -10.66 7.41 -49.48
N ARG A 445 -11.38 8.51 -49.73
CA ARG A 445 -11.78 8.91 -51.08
C ARG A 445 -10.59 9.32 -51.97
N ALA A 446 -9.61 10.03 -51.42
CA ALA A 446 -8.41 10.42 -52.15
C ALA A 446 -7.52 9.20 -52.51
N MET A 447 -7.37 8.24 -51.61
CA MET A 447 -6.67 6.98 -51.91
C MET A 447 -7.45 6.11 -52.91
N ALA A 448 -8.78 6.10 -52.84
CA ALA A 448 -9.64 5.37 -53.79
C ALA A 448 -9.53 5.92 -55.22
N ASP A 449 -9.47 7.24 -55.40
CA ASP A 449 -9.30 7.89 -56.71
C ASP A 449 -7.94 7.56 -57.37
N LEU A 450 -6.92 7.22 -56.56
CA LEU A 450 -5.62 6.73 -57.04
C LEU A 450 -5.63 5.26 -57.45
N GLY A 451 -6.59 4.46 -56.98
CA GLY A 451 -6.65 3.01 -57.19
C GLY A 451 -6.08 2.21 -56.02
N GLN A 452 -5.35 1.13 -56.31
CA GLN A 452 -4.87 0.18 -55.28
C GLN A 452 -3.35 0.11 -55.15
N SER A 453 -2.82 -0.20 -53.96
CA SER A 453 -1.38 -0.33 -53.70
C SER A 453 -0.90 -1.75 -53.34
N THR A 454 -1.71 -2.79 -53.54
CA THR A 454 -1.33 -4.18 -53.16
C THR A 454 -0.43 -4.85 -54.20
N SER A 455 -0.62 -4.59 -55.50
CA SER A 455 0.28 -5.13 -56.54
C SER A 455 0.29 -4.31 -57.82
N ASP A 456 1.50 -4.09 -58.34
CA ASP A 456 1.79 -3.51 -59.65
C ASP A 456 1.35 -4.39 -60.84
N THR A 457 1.04 -5.66 -60.58
CA THR A 457 0.49 -6.60 -61.58
C THR A 457 -1.04 -6.52 -61.71
N LEU A 458 -1.73 -5.88 -60.76
CA LEU A 458 -3.18 -5.72 -60.77
C LEU A 458 -3.59 -4.39 -61.43
N PRO A 459 -4.83 -4.29 -61.95
CA PRO A 459 -5.36 -3.06 -62.52
C PRO A 459 -5.29 -1.86 -61.56
N HIS A 460 -5.18 -0.65 -62.13
CA HIS A 460 -5.13 0.63 -61.41
C HIS A 460 -4.19 0.63 -60.19
N TYR A 461 -2.96 0.12 -60.37
CA TYR A 461 -1.94 0.22 -59.33
C TYR A 461 -1.43 1.66 -59.15
N HIS A 462 -1.36 2.10 -57.90
CA HIS A 462 -0.69 3.32 -57.48
C HIS A 462 -0.12 3.16 -56.05
N PRO A 463 1.13 3.55 -55.76
CA PRO A 463 1.75 3.27 -54.46
C PRO A 463 1.08 3.98 -53.27
N GLY A 464 0.46 5.14 -53.52
CA GLY A 464 -0.40 5.85 -52.57
C GLY A 464 -1.90 5.51 -52.63
N GLY A 465 -2.30 4.48 -53.40
CA GLY A 465 -3.68 3.96 -53.42
C GLY A 465 -3.98 3.04 -52.23
N MET A 466 -5.21 2.53 -52.15
CA MET A 466 -5.65 1.67 -51.04
C MET A 466 -5.10 0.23 -51.14
N LYS A 467 -4.74 -0.40 -50.03
CA LYS A 467 -4.48 -1.84 -49.98
C LYS A 467 -5.79 -2.62 -50.15
N LEU A 468 -5.76 -3.62 -51.02
CA LEU A 468 -6.80 -4.63 -51.14
C LEU A 468 -6.73 -5.60 -49.94
N ILE A 469 -7.87 -5.81 -49.29
CA ILE A 469 -8.08 -6.65 -48.11
C ILE A 469 -9.28 -7.57 -48.44
N PRO A 470 -9.09 -8.88 -48.69
CA PRO A 470 -10.17 -9.76 -49.15
C PRO A 470 -11.41 -9.72 -48.24
N GLY A 471 -12.61 -9.58 -48.83
CA GLY A 471 -13.86 -9.46 -48.08
C GLY A 471 -14.18 -8.06 -47.52
N PHE A 472 -13.24 -7.11 -47.55
CA PHE A 472 -13.42 -5.74 -47.04
C PHE A 472 -13.06 -4.63 -48.03
N ILE A 473 -11.95 -4.74 -48.76
CA ILE A 473 -11.45 -3.75 -49.74
C ILE A 473 -10.99 -4.50 -51.00
N GLU A 474 -11.68 -4.29 -52.11
CA GLU A 474 -11.53 -5.10 -53.33
C GLU A 474 -11.60 -4.24 -54.60
N LEU A 475 -11.30 -4.83 -55.75
CA LEU A 475 -11.62 -4.24 -57.05
C LEU A 475 -13.01 -4.68 -57.50
N VAL A 476 -13.74 -3.79 -58.18
CA VAL A 476 -14.98 -4.13 -58.89
C VAL A 476 -14.65 -5.01 -60.09
N GLU A 477 -15.14 -6.25 -60.11
CA GLU A 477 -14.96 -7.19 -61.22
C GLU A 477 -16.04 -7.06 -62.32
N ALA A 478 -15.85 -7.74 -63.45
CA ALA A 478 -16.87 -7.82 -64.49
C ALA A 478 -18.00 -8.78 -64.08
N GLY A 479 -19.24 -8.29 -64.07
CA GLY A 479 -20.41 -8.96 -63.51
C GLY A 479 -20.64 -8.72 -62.01
N ASP A 480 -19.82 -7.88 -61.37
CA ASP A 480 -20.06 -7.37 -60.02
C ASP A 480 -21.30 -6.43 -60.03
N PRO A 481 -22.20 -6.45 -59.03
CA PRO A 481 -23.33 -5.52 -58.97
C PRO A 481 -22.96 -4.03 -59.09
N LEU A 482 -21.74 -3.66 -58.69
CA LEU A 482 -21.21 -2.31 -58.78
C LEU A 482 -20.60 -1.97 -60.16
N GLU A 483 -20.46 -2.92 -61.11
CA GLU A 483 -19.80 -2.67 -62.42
C GLU A 483 -20.44 -1.51 -63.19
N GLY A 484 -21.76 -1.34 -63.02
CA GLY A 484 -22.57 -0.28 -63.61
C GLY A 484 -22.97 -0.53 -65.06
N VAL A 485 -23.82 0.35 -65.59
CA VAL A 485 -24.59 0.15 -66.85
C VAL A 485 -23.73 -0.22 -68.09
N ASN A 486 -22.44 0.13 -68.12
CA ASN A 486 -21.52 -0.28 -69.18
C ASN A 486 -20.18 -0.84 -68.65
N GLY A 487 -20.15 -1.38 -67.43
CA GLY A 487 -18.90 -1.80 -66.77
C GLY A 487 -17.96 -0.64 -66.43
N GLN A 488 -18.47 0.60 -66.35
CA GLN A 488 -17.64 1.80 -66.21
C GLN A 488 -16.96 1.95 -64.84
N ASN A 489 -17.33 1.10 -63.87
CA ASN A 489 -16.72 1.05 -62.55
C ASN A 489 -15.74 -0.13 -62.40
N ILE A 490 -15.58 -1.00 -63.39
CA ILE A 490 -14.66 -2.15 -63.33
C ILE A 490 -13.23 -1.64 -63.06
N ASN A 491 -12.53 -2.31 -62.13
CA ASN A 491 -11.24 -1.91 -61.57
C ASN A 491 -11.24 -0.63 -60.69
N LYS A 492 -12.39 -0.05 -60.33
CA LYS A 492 -12.44 0.88 -59.18
C LYS A 492 -12.30 0.10 -57.87
N VAL A 493 -11.84 0.78 -56.82
CA VAL A 493 -11.87 0.23 -55.46
C VAL A 493 -13.31 0.24 -54.92
N LYS A 494 -13.77 -0.91 -54.46
CA LYS A 494 -14.98 -1.08 -53.65
C LYS A 494 -14.60 -1.45 -52.22
N ILE A 495 -15.44 -1.06 -51.27
CA ILE A 495 -15.30 -1.39 -49.85
C ILE A 495 -16.62 -1.91 -49.30
N LYS A 496 -16.56 -2.86 -48.37
CA LYS A 496 -17.71 -3.30 -47.58
C LYS A 496 -17.84 -2.35 -46.40
N ALA A 497 -18.91 -1.58 -46.31
CA ALA A 497 -19.07 -0.52 -45.32
C ALA A 497 -20.56 -0.19 -45.07
N TRP A 498 -20.84 0.63 -44.05
CA TRP A 498 -22.15 1.28 -43.89
C TRP A 498 -22.49 2.06 -45.17
N LYS A 499 -23.64 1.77 -45.78
CA LYS A 499 -23.94 2.22 -47.16
C LYS A 499 -24.10 3.74 -47.32
N GLY A 500 -24.23 4.47 -46.22
CA GLY A 500 -24.28 5.94 -46.21
C GLY A 500 -25.70 6.52 -46.18
N PRO A 501 -25.82 7.84 -45.91
CA PRO A 501 -27.10 8.51 -45.66
C PRO A 501 -28.01 8.62 -46.89
N SER A 502 -27.55 8.23 -48.08
CA SER A 502 -28.37 8.13 -49.30
C SER A 502 -29.35 6.96 -49.30
N TYR A 503 -29.20 5.99 -48.38
CA TYR A 503 -30.11 4.86 -48.22
C TYR A 503 -31.22 5.10 -47.17
N ILE A 504 -31.06 6.12 -46.32
CA ILE A 504 -31.99 6.47 -45.25
C ILE A 504 -32.91 7.61 -45.73
N ALA A 505 -34.20 7.32 -45.97
CA ALA A 505 -35.19 8.34 -46.35
C ALA A 505 -35.91 8.95 -45.14
N ASN A 506 -36.02 8.20 -44.05
CA ASN A 506 -36.57 8.60 -42.76
C ASN A 506 -35.82 7.87 -41.63
N PRO A 507 -34.91 8.53 -40.88
CA PRO A 507 -34.03 7.91 -39.86
C PRO A 507 -34.77 7.44 -38.59
N ALA A 508 -36.08 7.27 -38.65
CA ALA A 508 -36.92 6.75 -37.57
C ALA A 508 -37.63 5.43 -37.94
N ILE A 509 -37.45 4.92 -39.17
CA ILE A 509 -37.98 3.62 -39.67
C ILE A 509 -37.09 2.96 -40.75
N ASP A 510 -35.96 3.57 -41.12
CA ASP A 510 -35.04 3.08 -42.13
C ASP A 510 -33.64 2.91 -41.50
N ASP A 511 -33.01 1.76 -41.70
CA ASP A 511 -31.56 1.56 -41.59
C ASP A 511 -30.87 1.84 -42.94
N ALA A 512 -29.59 2.21 -42.94
CA ALA A 512 -28.80 2.03 -44.16
C ALA A 512 -28.27 0.59 -44.26
N GLY A 513 -27.76 0.04 -43.16
CA GLY A 513 -27.07 -1.26 -43.12
C GLY A 513 -25.75 -1.28 -43.92
N VAL A 514 -25.10 -2.45 -43.95
CA VAL A 514 -23.75 -2.65 -44.54
C VAL A 514 -23.83 -3.44 -45.86
N ASP A 515 -23.08 -3.02 -46.87
CA ASP A 515 -22.86 -3.77 -48.13
C ASP A 515 -21.60 -3.25 -48.86
N TRP A 516 -21.30 -3.80 -50.03
CA TRP A 516 -20.29 -3.26 -50.94
C TRP A 516 -20.74 -1.93 -51.57
N ILE A 517 -19.92 -0.90 -51.39
CA ILE A 517 -20.04 0.40 -52.08
C ILE A 517 -18.72 0.75 -52.79
N LEU A 518 -18.77 1.64 -53.79
CA LEU A 518 -17.54 2.20 -54.36
C LEU A 518 -16.88 3.13 -53.33
N ALA A 519 -15.57 2.99 -53.10
CA ALA A 519 -14.86 3.73 -52.04
C ALA A 519 -14.88 5.25 -52.23
N GLU A 520 -14.94 5.71 -53.49
CA GLU A 520 -15.17 7.11 -53.87
C GLU A 520 -16.47 7.71 -53.29
N ASN A 521 -17.43 6.88 -52.89
CA ASN A 521 -18.72 7.29 -52.31
C ASN A 521 -18.81 7.05 -50.79
N TRP A 522 -17.73 6.70 -50.09
CA TRP A 522 -17.79 6.40 -48.65
C TRP A 522 -18.28 7.58 -47.80
N TRP A 523 -19.00 7.28 -46.73
CA TRP A 523 -19.38 8.22 -45.67
C TRP A 523 -19.04 7.62 -44.30
N PRO A 524 -18.54 8.41 -43.34
CA PRO A 524 -18.48 8.01 -41.94
C PRO A 524 -19.89 7.88 -41.35
N TYR A 525 -20.07 7.06 -40.31
CA TYR A 525 -21.35 6.89 -39.60
C TYR A 525 -21.70 8.16 -38.83
N GLN A 526 -22.34 9.10 -39.54
CA GLN A 526 -22.63 10.46 -39.12
C GLN A 526 -23.86 11.00 -39.87
N ARG A 527 -24.45 12.08 -39.36
CA ARG A 527 -25.51 12.81 -40.09
C ARG A 527 -24.98 13.38 -41.41
N PRO A 528 -25.76 13.38 -42.51
CA PRO A 528 -25.34 14.00 -43.77
C PRO A 528 -25.05 15.50 -43.67
N SER A 529 -25.55 16.17 -42.64
CA SER A 529 -25.32 17.59 -42.34
C SER A 529 -24.10 17.86 -41.43
N PHE A 530 -23.48 16.82 -40.86
CA PHE A 530 -22.34 16.89 -39.95
C PHE A 530 -21.39 15.69 -40.18
N VAL A 531 -20.74 15.65 -41.34
CA VAL A 531 -19.93 14.49 -41.76
C VAL A 531 -18.62 14.33 -40.96
N SER A 532 -18.02 15.43 -40.54
CA SER A 532 -16.81 15.45 -39.70
C SER A 532 -16.76 16.79 -38.97
N PRO A 533 -16.21 16.87 -37.74
CA PRO A 533 -15.96 18.14 -37.08
C PRO A 533 -15.05 19.05 -37.93
N PRO A 534 -15.25 20.39 -37.90
CA PRO A 534 -14.55 21.33 -38.78
C PRO A 534 -13.17 21.70 -38.21
N PHE A 535 -12.29 20.71 -38.08
CA PHE A 535 -10.90 20.84 -37.65
C PHE A 535 -10.12 19.55 -37.94
N ALA A 536 -8.80 19.64 -38.01
CA ALA A 536 -7.88 18.52 -38.26
C ALA A 536 -8.14 17.27 -37.40
N GLY A 537 -7.73 16.11 -37.93
CA GLY A 537 -7.76 14.82 -37.25
C GLY A 537 -6.82 14.82 -36.04
N TYR A 538 -5.54 14.56 -36.27
CA TYR A 538 -4.49 14.46 -35.26
C TYR A 538 -4.44 15.70 -34.36
N ILE A 539 -4.64 15.63 -33.05
CA ILE A 539 -4.93 14.46 -32.19
C ILE A 539 -6.42 14.43 -31.80
N SER A 540 -6.98 13.26 -31.50
CA SER A 540 -8.38 13.10 -31.08
C SER A 540 -8.68 13.87 -29.79
N GLY A 541 -9.59 14.85 -29.89
CA GLY A 541 -10.01 15.65 -28.74
C GLY A 541 -10.78 14.81 -27.71
N HIS A 542 -11.67 13.92 -28.16
CA HIS A 542 -12.49 13.12 -27.24
C HIS A 542 -11.62 12.12 -26.45
N SER A 543 -10.64 11.50 -27.11
CA SER A 543 -9.65 10.62 -26.47
C SER A 543 -8.86 11.32 -25.37
N THR A 544 -8.52 12.60 -25.60
CA THR A 544 -7.73 13.40 -24.64
C THR A 544 -8.60 13.95 -23.50
N TYR A 545 -9.75 14.55 -23.81
CA TYR A 545 -10.69 15.06 -22.80
C TYR A 545 -11.16 13.94 -21.87
N SER A 546 -11.59 12.81 -22.44
CA SER A 546 -12.08 11.69 -21.64
C SER A 546 -11.01 11.11 -20.73
N ARG A 547 -9.76 11.00 -21.20
CA ARG A 547 -8.69 10.45 -20.37
C ARG A 547 -8.28 11.40 -19.26
N ALA A 548 -8.07 12.68 -19.56
CA ALA A 548 -7.78 13.67 -18.52
C ALA A 548 -8.89 13.73 -17.46
N ALA A 549 -10.15 13.67 -17.87
CA ALA A 549 -11.29 13.62 -16.94
C ALA A 549 -11.33 12.32 -16.14
N ALA A 550 -11.06 11.16 -16.74
CA ALA A 550 -11.03 9.88 -16.03
C ALA A 550 -9.94 9.82 -14.95
N GLU A 551 -8.76 10.39 -15.21
CA GLU A 551 -7.71 10.51 -14.18
C GLU A 551 -8.11 11.51 -13.09
N VAL A 552 -8.67 12.68 -13.45
CA VAL A 552 -9.18 13.68 -12.47
C VAL A 552 -10.26 13.08 -11.57
N LEU A 553 -11.23 12.33 -12.12
CA LEU A 553 -12.28 11.68 -11.32
C LEU A 553 -11.69 10.60 -10.40
N THR A 554 -10.72 9.82 -10.89
CA THR A 554 -10.00 8.81 -10.08
C THR A 554 -9.30 9.45 -8.88
N LEU A 555 -8.53 10.52 -9.13
CA LEU A 555 -7.79 11.25 -8.07
C LEU A 555 -8.73 11.96 -7.10
N LEU A 556 -9.78 12.63 -7.61
CA LEU A 556 -10.76 13.36 -6.80
C LEU A 556 -11.50 12.45 -5.82
N THR A 557 -11.95 11.28 -6.30
CA THR A 557 -12.76 10.34 -5.53
C THR A 557 -11.94 9.36 -4.69
N GLY A 558 -10.64 9.22 -4.97
CA GLY A 558 -9.78 8.19 -4.37
C GLY A 558 -10.05 6.77 -4.86
N ASP A 559 -10.82 6.62 -5.93
CA ASP A 559 -11.36 5.34 -6.41
C ASP A 559 -11.31 5.32 -7.93
N GLU A 560 -10.68 4.30 -8.54
CA GLU A 560 -10.68 4.17 -10.00
C GLU A 560 -12.03 3.69 -10.56
N TYR A 561 -12.88 3.13 -9.69
CA TYR A 561 -14.20 2.59 -10.03
C TYR A 561 -15.29 3.65 -9.92
N PHE A 562 -16.34 3.50 -10.74
CA PHE A 562 -17.61 4.17 -10.49
C PHE A 562 -18.17 3.74 -9.12
N PRO A 563 -18.95 4.60 -8.42
CA PRO A 563 -19.60 4.23 -7.16
C PRO A 563 -20.45 2.94 -7.29
N GLY A 564 -20.31 2.00 -6.34
CA GLY A 564 -20.92 0.67 -6.45
C GLY A 564 -20.22 -0.30 -7.43
N GLY A 565 -19.14 0.14 -8.08
CA GLY A 565 -18.31 -0.66 -8.99
C GLY A 565 -18.83 -0.70 -10.43
N MET A 566 -19.82 0.13 -10.79
CA MET A 566 -20.38 0.18 -12.15
C MET A 566 -21.05 1.52 -12.45
N GLY A 567 -20.71 2.13 -13.58
CA GLY A 567 -21.49 3.19 -14.23
C GLY A 567 -22.27 2.61 -15.42
N GLU A 568 -23.48 3.12 -15.66
CA GLU A 568 -24.40 2.58 -16.68
C GLU A 568 -25.08 3.69 -17.51
N PHE A 569 -25.37 3.40 -18.77
CA PHE A 569 -26.25 4.19 -19.64
C PHE A 569 -27.15 3.29 -20.50
N GLU A 570 -28.47 3.41 -20.32
CA GLU A 570 -29.48 2.67 -21.11
C GLU A 570 -29.71 3.32 -22.50
N ALA A 571 -29.61 2.51 -23.55
CA ALA A 571 -29.95 2.84 -24.93
C ALA A 571 -31.10 1.93 -25.43
N PRO A 572 -32.38 2.33 -25.27
CA PRO A 572 -33.52 1.45 -25.55
C PRO A 572 -33.74 1.20 -27.04
N LYS A 573 -34.24 -0.01 -27.34
CA LYS A 573 -34.55 -0.52 -28.67
C LYS A 573 -35.35 0.47 -29.53
N ASN A 574 -34.84 0.78 -30.72
CA ASN A 574 -35.45 1.70 -31.70
C ASN A 574 -35.81 3.10 -31.14
N GLU A 575 -35.27 3.50 -29.98
CA GLU A 575 -35.56 4.81 -29.35
C GLU A 575 -34.32 5.68 -29.14
N PHE A 576 -33.10 5.10 -29.13
CA PHE A 576 -31.85 5.84 -28.89
C PHE A 576 -31.16 6.39 -30.15
N LEU A 577 -30.98 5.58 -31.21
CA LEU A 577 -30.25 6.05 -32.40
C LEU A 577 -31.04 7.14 -33.12
N VAL A 578 -30.31 8.12 -33.63
CA VAL A 578 -30.89 9.30 -34.30
C VAL A 578 -30.24 9.60 -35.65
N PHE A 579 -29.31 8.76 -36.13
CA PHE A 579 -28.82 8.78 -37.51
C PHE A 579 -29.63 7.84 -38.43
N GLU A 580 -30.07 6.68 -37.90
CA GLU A 580 -30.91 5.65 -38.54
C GLU A 580 -31.74 4.90 -37.49
N GLU A 581 -32.62 3.97 -37.86
CA GLU A 581 -33.39 3.19 -36.88
C GLU A 581 -32.51 2.19 -36.08
N GLY A 582 -32.62 2.22 -34.75
CA GLY A 582 -32.02 1.24 -33.84
C GLY A 582 -31.83 1.78 -32.41
N PRO A 583 -31.10 1.06 -31.53
CA PRO A 583 -30.53 -0.28 -31.74
C PRO A 583 -31.61 -1.38 -31.92
N SER A 584 -31.23 -2.54 -32.45
CA SER A 584 -32.12 -3.69 -32.72
C SER A 584 -32.66 -4.36 -31.45
N GLN A 585 -31.98 -4.18 -30.32
CA GLN A 585 -32.40 -4.59 -28.99
C GLN A 585 -32.02 -3.50 -27.97
N ASP A 586 -32.47 -3.63 -26.72
CA ASP A 586 -31.97 -2.78 -25.65
C ASP A 586 -30.47 -3.07 -25.42
N VAL A 587 -29.68 -2.01 -25.25
CA VAL A 587 -28.24 -2.05 -24.97
C VAL A 587 -27.98 -1.17 -23.74
N THR A 588 -27.12 -1.62 -22.83
CA THR A 588 -26.60 -0.78 -21.74
C THR A 588 -25.10 -0.62 -21.95
N LEU A 589 -24.62 0.62 -22.11
CA LEU A 589 -23.19 0.87 -21.97
C LEU A 589 -22.84 0.76 -20.49
N GLN A 590 -21.88 -0.10 -20.15
CA GLN A 590 -21.45 -0.36 -18.78
C GLN A 590 -19.95 -0.15 -18.63
N TRP A 591 -19.53 0.38 -17.48
CA TRP A 591 -18.14 0.71 -17.18
C TRP A 591 -17.82 0.38 -15.73
N ALA A 592 -16.77 -0.40 -15.44
CA ALA A 592 -16.33 -0.60 -14.06
C ALA A 592 -15.58 0.64 -13.55
N LYS A 593 -14.66 1.17 -14.37
CA LYS A 593 -13.80 2.31 -14.08
C LYS A 593 -14.08 3.52 -14.96
N TYR A 594 -13.72 4.71 -14.48
CA TYR A 594 -13.71 5.92 -15.31
C TYR A 594 -12.79 5.78 -16.54
N ARG A 595 -11.70 5.01 -16.40
CA ARG A 595 -10.81 4.66 -17.50
C ARG A 595 -11.53 3.85 -18.59
N ASP A 596 -12.32 2.84 -18.26
CA ASP A 596 -13.05 2.04 -19.25
C ASP A 596 -14.03 2.90 -20.07
N ALA A 597 -14.69 3.87 -19.42
CA ALA A 597 -15.55 4.86 -20.09
C ALA A 597 -14.75 5.76 -21.05
N SER A 598 -13.53 6.16 -20.68
CA SER A 598 -12.63 6.90 -21.57
C SER A 598 -12.13 6.07 -22.75
N ASP A 599 -11.80 4.79 -22.55
CA ASP A 599 -11.38 3.90 -23.64
C ASP A 599 -12.51 3.65 -24.64
N GLN A 600 -13.74 3.45 -24.14
CA GLN A 600 -14.95 3.42 -24.97
C GLN A 600 -15.21 4.76 -25.69
N CYS A 601 -15.01 5.90 -25.02
CA CYS A 601 -15.11 7.24 -25.63
C CYS A 601 -14.14 7.41 -26.80
N SER A 602 -12.91 6.93 -26.64
CA SER A 602 -11.88 6.85 -27.67
C SER A 602 -12.32 6.00 -28.88
N LEU A 603 -12.61 4.71 -28.68
CA LEU A 603 -12.95 3.78 -29.77
C LEU A 603 -14.16 4.23 -30.59
N SER A 604 -15.13 4.86 -29.94
CA SER A 604 -16.34 5.38 -30.59
C SER A 604 -16.06 6.34 -31.76
N ARG A 605 -14.89 7.00 -31.77
CA ARG A 605 -14.50 7.96 -32.83
C ARG A 605 -14.03 7.27 -34.11
N ILE A 606 -13.59 6.01 -33.99
CA ILE A 606 -13.17 5.14 -35.08
C ILE A 606 -14.43 4.54 -35.74
N TRP A 607 -15.34 3.96 -34.96
CA TRP A 607 -16.65 3.49 -35.46
C TRP A 607 -17.53 4.61 -36.01
N GLY A 608 -17.54 5.78 -35.36
CA GLY A 608 -18.16 6.99 -35.90
C GLY A 608 -17.48 7.55 -37.17
N GLY A 609 -16.38 6.94 -37.64
CA GLY A 609 -15.73 7.22 -38.92
C GLY A 609 -14.91 8.52 -38.99
N ILE A 610 -14.70 9.22 -37.88
CA ILE A 610 -14.15 10.58 -37.88
C ILE A 610 -12.68 10.68 -37.44
N HIS A 611 -12.12 9.66 -36.81
CA HIS A 611 -10.71 9.58 -36.41
C HIS A 611 -10.12 8.18 -36.72
N PRO A 612 -8.91 8.07 -37.31
CA PRO A 612 -8.16 6.83 -37.40
C PRO A 612 -7.44 6.49 -36.08
N PRO A 613 -6.94 5.24 -35.88
CA PRO A 613 -6.11 4.86 -34.73
C PRO A 613 -4.93 5.78 -34.44
N ALA A 614 -4.30 6.34 -35.49
CA ALA A 614 -3.20 7.31 -35.37
C ALA A 614 -3.56 8.57 -34.55
N ASP A 615 -4.84 8.96 -34.51
CA ASP A 615 -5.29 10.13 -33.75
C ASP A 615 -5.62 9.79 -32.28
N ASP A 616 -5.76 8.50 -31.92
CA ASP A 616 -6.36 8.08 -30.66
C ASP A 616 -5.34 7.86 -29.52
N ILE A 617 -4.41 6.91 -29.65
CA ILE A 617 -3.43 6.58 -28.59
C ILE A 617 -2.62 7.82 -28.12
N PRO A 618 -2.13 8.71 -29.00
CA PRO A 618 -1.45 9.93 -28.56
C PRO A 618 -2.37 10.84 -27.72
N GLY A 619 -3.67 10.85 -28.00
CA GLY A 619 -4.67 11.57 -27.22
C GLY A 619 -4.92 10.94 -25.86
N ARG A 620 -5.07 9.60 -25.79
CA ARG A 620 -5.15 8.89 -24.50
C ARG A 620 -3.91 9.20 -23.64
N ARG A 621 -2.70 9.14 -24.23
CA ARG A 621 -1.43 9.42 -23.54
C ARG A 621 -1.32 10.86 -23.02
N ILE A 622 -1.62 11.87 -23.84
CA ILE A 622 -1.61 13.28 -23.40
C ILE A 622 -2.65 13.51 -22.29
N GLY A 623 -3.84 12.91 -22.41
CA GLY A 623 -4.87 13.01 -21.38
C GLY A 623 -4.43 12.40 -20.04
N SER A 624 -3.70 11.29 -20.05
CA SER A 624 -3.16 10.66 -18.82
C SER A 624 -2.01 11.43 -18.16
N ILE A 625 -1.54 12.51 -18.78
CA ILE A 625 -0.52 13.43 -18.24
C ILE A 625 -1.21 14.70 -17.70
N ILE A 626 -2.01 15.37 -18.55
CA ILE A 626 -2.72 16.60 -18.18
C ILE A 626 -3.72 16.40 -17.03
N GLY A 627 -4.36 15.22 -16.95
CA GLY A 627 -5.33 14.92 -15.88
C GLY A 627 -4.74 15.04 -14.47
N PRO A 628 -3.69 14.26 -14.13
CA PRO A 628 -2.98 14.40 -12.88
C PRO A 628 -2.34 15.78 -12.66
N GLU A 629 -1.64 16.33 -13.66
CA GLU A 629 -0.95 17.62 -13.53
C GLU A 629 -1.91 18.78 -13.19
N ALA A 630 -3.09 18.81 -13.83
CA ALA A 630 -4.12 19.79 -13.51
C ALA A 630 -4.83 19.51 -12.16
N PHE A 631 -4.89 18.26 -11.71
CA PHE A 631 -5.44 17.92 -10.39
C PHE A 631 -4.50 18.36 -9.27
N ASP A 632 -3.22 17.98 -9.32
CA ASP A 632 -2.23 18.31 -8.31
C ASP A 632 -1.95 19.84 -8.30
N TYR A 633 -1.96 20.49 -9.47
CA TYR A 633 -1.91 21.95 -9.54
C TYR A 633 -3.14 22.61 -8.89
N ALA A 634 -4.35 22.04 -9.04
CA ALA A 634 -5.55 22.54 -8.36
C ALA A 634 -5.51 22.33 -6.84
N GLU A 635 -4.97 21.20 -6.37
CA GLU A 635 -4.83 20.86 -4.94
C GLU A 635 -3.99 21.89 -4.18
N ALA A 636 -2.91 22.40 -4.79
CA ALA A 636 -2.07 23.47 -4.23
C ALA A 636 -2.81 24.81 -3.98
N PHE A 637 -4.03 24.97 -4.48
CA PHE A 637 -4.95 26.06 -4.11
C PHE A 637 -5.87 25.67 -2.94
N PHE A 638 -6.30 24.41 -2.86
CA PHE A 638 -7.28 23.93 -1.87
C PHE A 638 -6.71 23.83 -0.45
N PHE A 639 -5.43 23.51 -0.33
CA PHE A 639 -4.77 23.19 0.94
C PHE A 639 -3.45 23.96 1.11
N ASN A 640 -2.85 23.84 2.28
CA ASN A 640 -1.48 24.26 2.56
C ASN A 640 -0.62 23.05 2.88
N ASP A 641 0.66 23.21 2.54
CA ASP A 641 1.81 22.51 3.07
C ASP A 641 2.62 23.67 3.66
N THR A 642 2.64 23.81 4.99
CA THR A 642 3.14 25.02 5.65
C THR A 642 4.63 24.94 6.01
N ASP A 643 5.18 23.75 6.25
CA ASP A 643 6.61 23.55 6.54
C ASP A 643 7.46 23.03 5.36
N ASN A 644 6.83 22.55 4.27
CA ASN A 644 7.42 22.11 3.00
C ASN A 644 8.05 20.71 3.04
N ASP A 645 7.44 19.76 3.76
CA ASP A 645 7.83 18.34 3.73
C ASP A 645 7.25 17.53 2.55
N GLY A 646 6.13 17.99 1.97
CA GLY A 646 5.46 17.39 0.83
C GLY A 646 4.04 16.85 1.11
N PHE A 647 3.57 16.87 2.35
CA PHE A 647 2.18 16.54 2.69
C PHE A 647 1.31 17.79 2.86
N TYR A 648 0.02 17.66 2.52
CA TYR A 648 -0.94 18.74 2.75
C TYR A 648 -1.63 18.60 4.11
N ASN A 649 -2.09 19.73 4.67
CA ASN A 649 -2.76 19.89 5.97
C ASN A 649 -4.06 19.07 6.20
N TYR A 650 -4.46 18.21 5.25
CA TYR A 650 -5.57 17.26 5.38
C TYR A 650 -5.11 15.79 5.49
N GLN A 651 -3.82 15.55 5.25
CA GLN A 651 -3.10 14.29 5.36
C GLN A 651 -2.18 14.35 6.59
N ASP A 652 -1.52 15.49 6.78
CA ASP A 652 -0.68 15.80 7.94
C ASP A 652 -1.54 16.19 9.16
N CYS A 653 -1.08 15.75 10.34
CA CYS A 653 -1.67 15.98 11.64
C CYS A 653 -0.98 17.12 12.44
N ASP A 654 0.20 17.63 12.04
CA ASP A 654 0.75 18.94 12.41
C ASP A 654 1.62 19.58 11.30
N ASP A 655 0.93 20.18 10.31
CA ASP A 655 1.41 20.99 9.14
C ASP A 655 2.47 22.08 9.44
N ASN A 656 2.92 22.23 10.69
CA ASN A 656 3.96 23.15 11.13
C ASN A 656 5.28 22.42 11.53
N ASN A 657 5.33 21.09 11.46
CA ASN A 657 6.41 20.26 11.96
C ASN A 657 6.68 18.98 11.12
N ALA A 658 7.45 19.14 10.03
CA ALA A 658 8.05 18.17 9.09
C ALA A 658 8.75 16.90 9.63
N ALA A 659 8.55 16.56 10.90
CA ALA A 659 8.87 15.28 11.52
C ALA A 659 7.60 14.51 11.96
N ILE A 660 6.42 15.08 11.75
CA ILE A 660 5.09 14.50 11.91
C ILE A 660 4.45 14.57 10.53
N ASN A 661 4.18 13.42 9.90
CA ASN A 661 3.52 13.29 8.59
C ASN A 661 3.28 11.80 8.25
N PRO A 662 2.44 11.47 7.26
CA PRO A 662 2.15 10.07 6.87
C PRO A 662 3.33 9.15 6.50
N ASP A 663 4.50 9.67 6.15
CA ASP A 663 5.72 8.87 5.85
C ASP A 663 6.74 8.88 7.01
N ALA A 664 6.43 9.54 8.13
CA ALA A 664 7.30 9.61 9.30
C ALA A 664 7.41 8.25 10.02
N ALA A 665 8.43 8.12 10.88
CA ALA A 665 8.62 6.95 11.73
C ALA A 665 8.35 7.33 13.19
N GLU A 666 7.60 6.48 13.89
CA GLU A 666 7.24 6.69 15.30
C GLU A 666 8.46 6.88 16.20
N VAL A 667 8.33 7.80 17.14
CA VAL A 667 9.29 8.17 18.18
C VAL A 667 8.56 8.05 19.51
N CYS A 668 9.24 7.55 20.54
CA CYS A 668 8.66 7.40 21.87
C CYS A 668 8.54 8.76 22.59
N ASP A 669 7.56 9.58 22.17
CA ASP A 669 7.27 10.90 22.72
C ASP A 669 5.78 11.14 23.04
N GLY A 670 4.90 10.18 22.74
CA GLY A 670 3.45 10.27 23.00
C GLY A 670 2.67 11.05 21.95
N ILE A 671 3.24 11.22 20.75
CA ILE A 671 2.59 11.79 19.56
C ILE A 671 2.40 10.66 18.52
N ASP A 672 1.33 10.76 17.72
CA ASP A 672 1.14 10.00 16.49
C ASP A 672 1.98 10.71 15.41
N ASN A 673 3.23 10.26 15.20
CA ASN A 673 4.14 10.95 14.27
C ASN A 673 3.79 10.58 12.82
N ASN A 674 3.38 9.34 12.58
CA ASN A 674 3.04 8.84 11.25
C ASN A 674 1.58 9.13 10.81
N CYS A 675 0.83 9.90 11.62
CA CYS A 675 -0.56 10.30 11.41
C CYS A 675 -1.56 9.14 11.12
N ASN A 676 -1.28 7.90 11.56
CA ASN A 676 -2.16 6.76 11.28
C ASN A 676 -3.35 6.60 12.25
N GLY A 677 -3.39 7.39 13.32
CA GLY A 677 -4.39 7.34 14.39
C GLY A 677 -3.99 6.48 15.59
N MET A 678 -2.73 6.05 15.68
CA MET A 678 -2.15 5.32 16.81
C MET A 678 -0.87 6.04 17.26
N VAL A 679 -0.59 5.99 18.57
CA VAL A 679 0.52 6.73 19.22
C VAL A 679 1.58 5.74 19.70
N ASP A 680 2.86 6.08 19.51
CA ASP A 680 4.02 5.26 19.86
C ASP A 680 3.99 3.86 19.18
N ASP A 681 3.44 3.79 17.97
CA ASP A 681 3.12 2.55 17.23
C ASP A 681 4.37 1.86 16.63
N GLY A 682 4.31 0.54 16.42
CA GLY A 682 5.44 -0.26 15.93
C GLY A 682 6.68 -0.34 16.84
N LEU A 683 6.71 0.42 17.96
CA LEU A 683 7.85 0.50 18.87
C LEU A 683 7.96 -0.70 19.83
N ALA A 684 9.16 -0.89 20.37
CA ALA A 684 9.46 -1.94 21.34
C ALA A 684 9.22 -1.44 22.78
N PHE A 685 8.14 -1.90 23.41
CA PHE A 685 7.82 -1.58 24.80
C PHE A 685 8.68 -2.41 25.78
N THR A 686 9.13 -1.75 26.85
CA THR A 686 9.87 -2.30 27.98
C THR A 686 9.08 -2.07 29.25
N THR A 687 8.91 -3.12 30.07
CA THR A 687 8.33 -3.03 31.40
C THR A 687 9.40 -2.61 32.42
N TYR A 688 9.13 -1.55 33.17
CA TYR A 688 9.88 -1.16 34.36
C TYR A 688 9.01 -1.33 35.61
N TYR A 689 9.63 -1.40 36.78
CA TYR A 689 9.00 -1.66 38.07
C TYR A 689 9.30 -0.51 39.02
N LEU A 690 8.33 -0.12 39.87
CA LEU A 690 8.49 1.01 40.80
C LEU A 690 9.64 0.74 41.77
N ASP A 691 10.43 1.79 42.04
CA ASP A 691 11.48 1.89 43.05
C ASP A 691 11.10 3.08 43.95
N LEU A 692 10.34 2.80 45.01
CA LEU A 692 9.65 3.79 45.83
C LEU A 692 10.51 4.34 46.97
N ASP A 693 11.46 3.56 47.50
CA ASP A 693 12.39 4.01 48.54
C ASP A 693 13.80 4.41 48.04
N GLY A 694 14.21 3.96 46.85
CA GLY A 694 15.39 4.42 46.14
C GLY A 694 16.65 3.56 46.30
N ASP A 695 16.53 2.25 46.56
CA ASP A 695 17.69 1.35 46.68
C ASP A 695 18.18 0.75 45.34
N GLY A 696 17.31 0.70 44.31
CA GLY A 696 17.63 0.20 42.97
C GLY A 696 16.99 -1.15 42.61
N TYR A 697 16.25 -1.77 43.51
CA TYR A 697 15.33 -2.87 43.24
C TYR A 697 13.90 -2.33 43.04
N GLY A 698 12.92 -3.19 42.73
CA GLY A 698 11.55 -2.72 42.50
C GLY A 698 10.45 -3.77 42.51
N ASP A 699 9.22 -3.30 42.78
CA ASP A 699 8.03 -4.12 43.03
C ASP A 699 7.47 -4.79 41.75
N ALA A 700 7.43 -6.12 41.78
CA ALA A 700 6.87 -6.98 40.74
C ALA A 700 5.38 -6.75 40.43
N VAL A 701 4.60 -6.06 41.28
CA VAL A 701 3.19 -5.69 40.99
C VAL A 701 2.99 -4.21 40.61
N ALA A 702 4.01 -3.36 40.71
CA ALA A 702 3.95 -1.93 40.38
C ALA A 702 4.62 -1.61 39.03
N THR A 703 4.10 -2.19 37.95
CA THR A 703 4.67 -2.11 36.60
C THR A 703 4.29 -0.84 35.82
N LEU A 704 5.25 -0.32 35.03
CA LEU A 704 5.06 0.69 34.00
C LEU A 704 5.64 0.20 32.67
N ASP A 705 4.76 -0.07 31.69
CA ASP A 705 5.15 -0.34 30.30
C ASP A 705 5.38 0.98 29.54
N THR A 706 6.50 1.09 28.83
CA THR A 706 6.83 2.25 27.98
C THR A 706 7.80 1.88 26.86
N CYS A 707 7.72 2.58 25.73
CA CYS A 707 8.68 2.46 24.62
C CYS A 707 10.08 3.06 24.92
N LEU A 708 10.30 3.64 26.11
CA LEU A 708 11.59 4.18 26.52
C LEU A 708 12.61 3.06 26.77
N LEU A 709 13.83 3.24 26.26
CA LEU A 709 14.96 2.30 26.43
C LEU A 709 15.74 2.48 27.74
N THR A 710 15.31 3.42 28.60
CA THR A 710 15.89 3.70 29.91
C THR A 710 14.78 3.91 30.92
N ALA A 711 14.94 3.34 32.13
CA ALA A 711 13.93 3.40 33.17
C ALA A 711 13.54 4.86 33.52
N PRO A 712 12.23 5.17 33.61
CA PRO A 712 11.75 6.45 34.14
C PRO A 712 12.22 6.70 35.58
N ALA A 713 12.23 7.97 36.01
CA ALA A 713 12.64 8.31 37.38
C ALA A 713 11.68 7.71 38.42
N GLY A 714 12.22 6.98 39.40
CA GLY A 714 11.44 6.20 40.39
C GLY A 714 11.02 4.81 39.88
N TYR A 715 11.66 4.31 38.81
CA TYR A 715 11.46 2.96 38.30
C TYR A 715 12.81 2.32 37.93
N VAL A 716 12.86 0.98 37.96
CA VAL A 716 14.03 0.16 37.60
C VAL A 716 13.67 -0.99 36.67
N ALA A 717 14.68 -1.64 36.09
CA ALA A 717 14.53 -2.70 35.08
C ALA A 717 14.45 -4.13 35.66
N ASN A 718 14.31 -4.27 36.99
CA ASN A 718 14.24 -5.54 37.69
C ASN A 718 13.00 -5.57 38.60
N ALA A 719 12.58 -6.77 38.98
CA ALA A 719 11.35 -7.04 39.74
C ALA A 719 11.66 -7.93 40.96
N LEU A 720 12.71 -7.59 41.71
CA LEU A 720 13.34 -8.47 42.70
C LEU A 720 13.21 -7.97 44.15
N ASP A 721 12.48 -6.88 44.37
CA ASP A 721 12.19 -6.35 45.70
C ASP A 721 11.11 -7.21 46.40
N CYS A 722 11.22 -7.37 47.73
CA CYS A 722 10.24 -8.04 48.57
C CYS A 722 9.50 -7.13 49.56
N ASP A 723 9.92 -5.87 49.77
CA ASP A 723 9.15 -4.78 50.39
C ASP A 723 9.68 -3.38 49.98
N ASP A 724 9.16 -2.87 48.85
CA ASP A 724 9.34 -1.53 48.23
C ASP A 724 9.00 -0.31 49.14
N ASN A 725 8.94 -0.53 50.46
CA ASN A 725 8.83 0.51 51.49
C ASN A 725 10.04 0.53 52.43
N ASN A 726 11.03 -0.36 52.24
CA ASN A 726 12.10 -0.63 53.18
C ASN A 726 13.42 -1.10 52.53
N MET A 727 14.28 -0.13 52.18
CA MET A 727 15.64 -0.17 51.60
C MET A 727 16.72 -1.08 52.26
N SER A 728 16.30 -2.04 53.08
CA SER A 728 17.11 -3.05 53.74
C SER A 728 16.54 -4.47 53.53
N LEU A 729 15.53 -4.63 52.67
CA LEU A 729 14.90 -5.89 52.26
C LEU A 729 15.02 -6.03 50.73
N ASN A 730 16.22 -6.32 50.23
CA ASN A 730 16.54 -6.36 48.80
C ASN A 730 17.72 -7.32 48.50
N PRO A 731 17.91 -7.77 47.24
CA PRO A 731 18.97 -8.72 46.85
C PRO A 731 20.45 -8.35 47.08
N ASP A 732 20.78 -7.12 47.50
CA ASP A 732 22.13 -6.72 47.95
C ASP A 732 22.24 -6.51 49.47
N ALA A 733 21.14 -6.72 50.21
CA ALA A 733 21.13 -6.71 51.67
C ALA A 733 21.90 -7.91 52.26
N ALA A 734 22.04 -7.92 53.59
CA ALA A 734 22.69 -9.01 54.31
C ALA A 734 21.79 -9.44 55.46
N GLU A 735 21.50 -10.74 55.51
CA GLU A 735 20.72 -11.41 56.54
C GLU A 735 21.14 -10.99 57.96
N ILE A 736 20.14 -10.72 58.80
CA ILE A 736 20.26 -10.45 60.23
C ILE A 736 19.31 -11.35 61.02
N CYS A 737 19.75 -11.80 62.19
CA CYS A 737 19.05 -12.78 63.04
C CYS A 737 17.77 -12.18 63.68
N ASP A 738 16.71 -12.00 62.88
CA ASP A 738 15.41 -11.47 63.30
C ASP A 738 14.18 -12.20 62.70
N GLY A 739 14.39 -13.18 61.81
CA GLY A 739 13.34 -13.98 61.20
C GLY A 739 12.65 -13.35 59.98
N ILE A 740 13.25 -12.32 59.38
CA ILE A 740 12.85 -11.74 58.09
C ILE A 740 13.84 -12.21 57.00
N ASP A 741 13.32 -12.43 55.80
CA ASP A 741 14.08 -12.65 54.56
C ASP A 741 14.57 -11.27 54.08
N ASN A 742 15.84 -10.94 54.34
CA ASN A 742 16.40 -9.62 54.06
C ASN A 742 17.01 -9.53 52.66
N ASP A 743 17.66 -10.59 52.17
CA ASP A 743 18.21 -10.63 50.80
C ASP A 743 17.17 -11.04 49.72
N CYS A 744 15.90 -11.20 50.11
CA CYS A 744 14.79 -11.63 49.27
C CYS A 744 15.01 -12.98 48.53
N ASN A 745 15.95 -13.84 48.98
CA ASN A 745 16.23 -15.11 48.30
C ASN A 745 15.16 -16.20 48.52
N GLY A 746 14.26 -15.99 49.49
CA GLY A 746 13.22 -16.94 49.89
C GLY A 746 13.52 -17.70 51.19
N MET A 747 14.57 -17.32 51.93
CA MET A 747 15.00 -17.95 53.18
C MET A 747 15.45 -16.91 54.21
N ALA A 748 14.74 -16.81 55.33
CA ALA A 748 15.10 -15.93 56.45
C ALA A 748 16.17 -16.54 57.37
N ASP A 749 17.00 -15.67 57.96
CA ASP A 749 18.15 -15.98 58.84
C ASP A 749 19.25 -16.81 58.14
N ASP A 750 19.34 -16.77 56.80
CA ASP A 750 20.26 -17.55 55.96
C ASP A 750 21.72 -17.02 56.01
N GLY A 751 22.70 -17.85 55.66
CA GLY A 751 24.13 -17.52 55.70
C GLY A 751 24.73 -17.27 57.09
N LEU A 752 23.90 -17.14 58.13
CA LEU A 752 24.29 -16.79 59.49
C LEU A 752 24.99 -17.93 60.25
N THR A 753 25.79 -17.55 61.24
CA THR A 753 26.48 -18.52 62.11
C THR A 753 25.53 -19.02 63.20
N ILE A 754 25.02 -20.24 63.02
CA ILE A 754 24.25 -20.97 64.03
C ILE A 754 25.16 -21.39 65.19
N ASN A 755 24.72 -21.10 66.41
CA ASN A 755 25.35 -21.50 67.66
C ASN A 755 24.44 -22.50 68.39
N THR A 756 25.02 -23.60 68.86
CA THR A 756 24.34 -24.62 69.67
C THR A 756 24.58 -24.35 71.15
N PHE A 757 23.52 -24.34 71.95
CA PHE A 757 23.57 -24.26 73.41
C PHE A 757 22.85 -25.44 74.04
N TYR A 758 23.28 -25.87 75.23
CA TYR A 758 22.80 -27.08 75.92
C TYR A 758 22.09 -26.70 77.23
N LEU A 759 20.98 -27.35 77.54
CA LEU A 759 20.23 -27.10 78.78
C LEU A 759 21.11 -27.41 80.00
N ASP A 760 21.04 -26.54 81.00
CA ASP A 760 21.66 -26.68 82.33
C ASP A 760 20.48 -26.67 83.33
N SER A 761 20.12 -27.85 83.84
CA SER A 761 18.86 -28.06 84.56
C SER A 761 18.97 -27.99 86.08
N ASP A 762 20.17 -28.06 86.67
CA ASP A 762 20.41 -27.97 88.11
C ASP A 762 21.28 -26.78 88.57
N GLU A 763 21.75 -25.96 87.63
CA GLU A 763 22.51 -24.71 87.81
C GLU A 763 23.98 -24.91 88.23
N ASP A 764 24.63 -26.04 87.90
CA ASP A 764 26.05 -26.29 88.17
C ASP A 764 27.03 -25.65 87.14
N GLY A 765 26.58 -25.42 85.91
CA GLY A 765 27.34 -24.80 84.80
C GLY A 765 27.84 -25.75 83.71
N TYR A 766 27.66 -27.05 83.87
CA TYR A 766 27.71 -28.03 82.79
C TYR A 766 26.31 -28.19 82.16
N GLY A 767 26.22 -28.88 81.02
CA GLY A 767 24.98 -28.97 80.27
C GLY A 767 24.77 -30.29 79.57
N ASN A 768 23.52 -30.58 79.28
CA ASN A 768 23.05 -31.87 78.78
C ASN A 768 23.22 -32.00 77.26
N ALA A 769 24.11 -32.90 76.83
CA ALA A 769 24.37 -33.18 75.42
C ALA A 769 23.11 -33.55 74.59
N ALA A 770 22.06 -34.08 75.23
CA ALA A 770 20.83 -34.50 74.56
C ALA A 770 19.71 -33.42 74.53
N ALA A 771 19.89 -32.30 75.23
CA ALA A 771 18.90 -31.22 75.35
C ALA A 771 19.45 -29.89 74.80
N LEU A 772 19.68 -29.85 73.49
CA LEU A 772 20.28 -28.71 72.79
C LEU A 772 19.24 -27.80 72.10
N VAL A 773 19.64 -26.55 71.85
CA VAL A 773 18.96 -25.58 71.00
C VAL A 773 19.95 -24.91 70.05
N ASP A 774 19.61 -24.89 68.76
CA ASP A 774 20.37 -24.21 67.70
C ASP A 774 19.74 -22.84 67.41
N THR A 775 20.57 -21.79 67.31
CA THR A 775 20.10 -20.41 67.02
C THR A 775 21.21 -19.52 66.45
N CYS A 776 20.87 -18.55 65.59
CA CYS A 776 21.80 -17.51 65.14
C CYS A 776 22.21 -16.50 66.23
N LEU A 777 21.64 -16.58 67.45
CA LEU A 777 22.02 -15.73 68.58
C LEU A 777 23.44 -16.05 69.09
N LEU A 778 24.23 -15.00 69.30
CA LEU A 778 25.64 -15.07 69.75
C LEU A 778 25.81 -15.33 71.28
N THR A 779 24.71 -15.47 72.03
CA THR A 779 24.72 -15.65 73.49
C THR A 779 23.68 -16.67 73.90
N ALA A 780 24.03 -17.53 74.86
CA ALA A 780 23.17 -18.61 75.32
C ALA A 780 21.80 -18.09 75.81
N PRO A 781 20.69 -18.73 75.39
CA PRO A 781 19.38 -18.52 76.01
C PRO A 781 19.39 -18.79 77.51
N ALA A 782 18.49 -18.14 78.26
CA ALA A 782 18.42 -18.35 79.72
C ALA A 782 18.07 -19.82 80.05
N GLY A 783 18.86 -20.44 80.92
CA GLY A 783 18.78 -21.87 81.24
C GLY A 783 19.64 -22.78 80.34
N TYR A 784 20.49 -22.21 79.48
CA TYR A 784 21.39 -22.95 78.61
C TYR A 784 22.85 -22.48 78.76
N VAL A 785 23.80 -23.38 78.56
CA VAL A 785 25.25 -23.16 78.59
C VAL A 785 25.92 -23.56 77.27
N THR A 786 27.19 -23.22 77.09
CA THR A 786 27.96 -23.46 75.86
C THR A 786 28.63 -24.84 75.79
N ASN A 787 28.33 -25.76 76.71
CA ASN A 787 28.97 -27.07 76.79
C ASN A 787 27.94 -28.18 77.06
N GLY A 788 28.10 -29.32 76.39
CA GLY A 788 27.26 -30.51 76.54
C GLY A 788 28.04 -31.64 77.21
N LEU A 789 28.57 -31.41 78.41
CA LEU A 789 29.54 -32.30 79.09
C LEU A 789 29.01 -32.94 80.39
N ASP A 790 27.75 -32.70 80.74
CA ASP A 790 27.13 -33.33 81.91
C ASP A 790 26.72 -34.78 81.60
N CYS A 791 26.89 -35.69 82.57
CA CYS A 791 26.43 -37.08 82.50
C CYS A 791 25.18 -37.40 83.33
N ASP A 792 24.75 -36.53 84.26
CA ASP A 792 23.47 -36.60 84.99
C ASP A 792 22.99 -35.19 85.41
N ASP A 793 22.46 -34.44 84.42
CA ASP A 793 21.86 -33.07 84.43
C ASP A 793 20.65 -32.89 85.39
N GLY A 794 20.75 -33.45 86.59
CA GLY A 794 19.85 -33.28 87.72
C GLY A 794 20.52 -33.61 89.05
N ASN A 795 21.86 -33.67 89.08
CA ASN A 795 22.68 -34.15 90.17
C ASN A 795 24.10 -33.51 90.17
N PRO A 796 24.29 -32.37 90.87
CA PRO A 796 25.51 -31.55 90.77
C PRO A 796 26.72 -32.11 91.53
N ASP A 797 26.65 -33.39 91.94
CA ASP A 797 27.77 -34.19 92.45
C ASP A 797 28.34 -35.16 91.39
N LEU A 798 27.82 -35.16 90.14
CA LEU A 798 28.28 -35.99 89.00
C LEU A 798 28.61 -35.13 87.77
N ASN A 799 29.77 -34.46 87.78
CA ASN A 799 30.22 -33.59 86.68
C ASN A 799 31.76 -33.67 86.49
N PRO A 800 32.30 -33.16 85.37
CA PRO A 800 33.75 -33.13 85.09
C PRO A 800 34.66 -32.37 86.07
N GLY A 801 34.12 -31.80 87.16
CA GLY A 801 34.87 -31.15 88.24
C GLY A 801 35.15 -32.03 89.47
N MET A 802 34.58 -33.24 89.54
CA MET A 802 34.59 -34.13 90.72
C MET A 802 35.78 -35.12 90.74
N ALA A 803 35.81 -36.06 91.69
CA ALA A 803 36.94 -36.99 91.90
C ALA A 803 36.52 -38.34 92.50
N GLU A 804 37.17 -39.41 92.04
CA GLU A 804 36.81 -40.83 92.28
C GLU A 804 37.05 -41.36 93.70
N VAL A 805 36.29 -42.40 94.05
CA VAL A 805 36.39 -43.25 95.25
C VAL A 805 36.05 -44.70 94.90
N CYS A 806 36.64 -45.74 95.55
CA CYS A 806 36.37 -47.17 95.23
C CYS A 806 34.94 -47.55 95.67
N ASP A 807 33.91 -47.21 94.88
CA ASP A 807 32.48 -47.46 95.18
C ASP A 807 31.62 -47.91 93.99
N GLY A 808 32.14 -47.83 92.76
CA GLY A 808 31.50 -48.34 91.55
C GLY A 808 30.72 -47.29 90.71
N VAL A 809 30.98 -46.00 90.91
CA VAL A 809 30.41 -44.89 90.11
C VAL A 809 31.52 -44.03 89.50
N ASP A 810 31.39 -43.66 88.23
CA ASP A 810 32.22 -42.60 87.59
C ASP A 810 31.72 -41.25 88.10
N ASN A 811 32.42 -40.67 89.08
CA ASN A 811 31.98 -39.42 89.70
C ASN A 811 32.32 -38.20 88.84
N ASN A 812 33.33 -38.30 87.97
CA ASN A 812 33.86 -37.17 87.18
C ASN A 812 33.48 -37.21 85.68
N CYS A 813 32.46 -38.00 85.31
CA CYS A 813 31.92 -38.14 83.96
C CYS A 813 32.97 -38.42 82.85
N ASN A 814 34.11 -39.05 83.18
CA ASN A 814 35.20 -39.23 82.20
C ASN A 814 35.07 -40.52 81.35
N GLY A 815 34.12 -41.39 81.70
CA GLY A 815 33.89 -42.70 81.09
C GLY A 815 34.59 -43.86 81.80
N MET A 816 35.22 -43.63 82.96
CA MET A 816 35.93 -44.64 83.76
C MET A 816 35.51 -44.58 85.22
N VAL A 817 35.19 -45.74 85.78
CA VAL A 817 34.74 -45.94 87.16
C VAL A 817 35.93 -46.30 88.05
N ASP A 818 36.02 -45.73 89.25
CA ASP A 818 37.02 -46.05 90.28
C ASP A 818 38.50 -45.79 89.86
N ASP A 819 38.77 -44.94 88.86
CA ASP A 819 40.13 -44.72 88.34
C ASP A 819 41.06 -43.93 89.30
N GLY A 820 42.38 -44.12 89.14
CA GLY A 820 43.42 -43.48 89.94
C GLY A 820 43.74 -44.19 91.26
N LEU A 821 43.12 -45.35 91.51
CA LEU A 821 43.28 -46.13 92.74
C LEU A 821 44.35 -47.23 92.62
N LEU A 822 44.76 -47.79 93.76
CA LEU A 822 45.91 -48.69 93.86
C LEU A 822 45.45 -50.16 93.88
N ILE A 823 45.70 -50.87 92.78
CA ILE A 823 45.28 -52.27 92.57
C ILE A 823 46.38 -53.26 92.97
N PHE A 824 45.99 -54.33 93.65
CA PHE A 824 46.80 -55.54 93.88
C PHE A 824 46.33 -56.66 92.94
N MET A 825 47.27 -57.42 92.38
CA MET A 825 47.00 -58.51 91.44
C MET A 825 47.34 -59.87 92.07
N TYR A 826 46.46 -60.84 91.85
CA TYR A 826 46.62 -62.25 92.21
C TYR A 826 46.18 -63.12 91.03
N PHE A 827 46.62 -64.38 90.97
CA PHE A 827 46.46 -65.26 89.81
C PHE A 827 45.99 -66.64 90.29
N GLU A 828 44.98 -67.23 89.64
CA GLU A 828 44.40 -68.51 90.07
C GLU A 828 45.46 -69.63 90.03
N ASP A 829 45.42 -70.54 91.01
CA ASP A 829 46.31 -71.72 91.16
C ASP A 829 45.38 -72.92 91.30
N LEU A 830 45.03 -73.55 90.16
CA LEU A 830 43.89 -74.47 90.08
C LEU A 830 44.23 -75.93 90.43
N ASP A 831 45.52 -76.31 90.43
CA ASP A 831 45.99 -77.68 90.67
C ASP A 831 46.96 -77.87 91.87
N ASP A 832 47.18 -76.81 92.66
CA ASP A 832 48.04 -76.73 93.86
C ASP A 832 49.58 -76.83 93.55
N ASP A 833 50.04 -76.53 92.33
CA ASP A 833 51.45 -76.51 91.92
C ASP A 833 52.26 -75.30 92.47
N SER A 834 51.58 -74.16 92.76
CA SER A 834 52.13 -72.86 93.20
C SER A 834 52.61 -71.87 92.11
N PHE A 835 52.59 -72.21 90.83
CA PHE A 835 52.49 -71.23 89.75
C PHE A 835 51.02 -70.85 89.55
N GLY A 836 50.75 -69.74 88.85
CA GLY A 836 49.39 -69.22 88.69
C GLY A 836 49.14 -68.63 87.32
N ASN A 837 47.88 -68.66 86.91
CA ASN A 837 47.41 -68.38 85.56
C ASN A 837 47.44 -66.88 85.20
N PRO A 838 48.19 -66.42 84.18
CA PRO A 838 48.14 -65.04 83.71
C PRO A 838 46.77 -64.67 83.12
N ASP A 839 46.04 -65.63 82.53
CA ASP A 839 44.70 -65.42 81.97
C ASP A 839 43.59 -65.46 83.04
N SER A 840 43.85 -66.01 84.24
CA SER A 840 42.94 -65.95 85.41
C SER A 840 43.45 -65.01 86.51
N ALA A 841 43.78 -63.79 86.09
CA ALA A 841 44.24 -62.71 86.96
C ALA A 841 43.07 -61.97 87.65
N LEU A 842 43.07 -61.97 88.99
CA LEU A 842 42.15 -61.22 89.84
C LEU A 842 42.82 -59.97 90.43
N GLY A 843 42.51 -58.81 89.83
CA GLY A 843 42.87 -57.49 90.35
C GLY A 843 41.82 -56.93 91.31
N THR A 844 42.24 -56.25 92.39
CA THR A 844 41.33 -55.62 93.36
C THR A 844 41.98 -54.42 94.09
N CYS A 845 41.18 -53.46 94.59
CA CYS A 845 41.66 -52.37 95.47
C CYS A 845 41.94 -52.85 96.94
N GLU A 846 41.86 -54.16 97.21
CA GLU A 846 42.10 -54.83 98.51
C GLU A 846 43.47 -55.55 98.61
N SER A 847 44.02 -55.64 99.83
CA SER A 847 45.48 -55.91 100.02
C SER A 847 45.92 -57.32 100.45
N ASP A 848 45.00 -58.30 100.59
CA ASP A 848 45.31 -59.69 100.98
C ASP A 848 44.83 -60.70 99.90
N PRO A 849 45.56 -61.81 99.64
CA PRO A 849 45.21 -62.79 98.59
C PRO A 849 43.88 -63.52 98.86
N PRO A 850 42.96 -63.57 97.87
CA PRO A 850 41.82 -64.47 97.88
C PRO A 850 42.24 -65.95 97.94
N ALA A 851 41.42 -66.80 98.55
CA ALA A 851 41.73 -68.23 98.65
C ALA A 851 41.59 -68.92 97.28
N GLY A 852 42.64 -69.60 96.84
CA GLY A 852 42.76 -70.18 95.49
C GLY A 852 43.59 -69.34 94.51
N TYR A 853 44.23 -68.25 94.98
CA TYR A 853 45.05 -67.37 94.15
C TYR A 853 46.45 -67.14 94.77
N VAL A 854 47.47 -67.06 93.91
CA VAL A 854 48.88 -66.79 94.24
C VAL A 854 49.35 -65.44 93.67
N PHE A 855 50.60 -65.06 93.98
CA PHE A 855 51.20 -63.77 93.60
C PHE A 855 51.96 -63.78 92.25
N ASN A 856 51.90 -64.86 91.47
CA ASN A 856 52.69 -65.01 90.24
C ASN A 856 51.86 -65.55 89.08
N ASP A 857 52.18 -65.06 87.89
CA ASP A 857 51.36 -64.97 86.68
C ASP A 857 51.95 -65.77 85.51
N LEU A 858 52.54 -66.92 85.83
CA LEU A 858 53.50 -67.57 84.96
C LEU A 858 52.91 -68.72 84.14
N ASP A 859 51.82 -69.36 84.59
CA ASP A 859 51.38 -70.66 84.07
C ASP A 859 50.50 -70.58 82.81
N CYS A 860 51.00 -71.04 81.65
CA CYS A 860 50.23 -71.03 80.39
C CYS A 860 49.36 -72.28 80.11
N ASP A 861 49.22 -73.23 81.04
CA ASP A 861 48.12 -74.23 81.10
C ASP A 861 47.89 -74.69 82.56
N ASP A 862 47.40 -73.77 83.39
CA ASP A 862 47.00 -73.91 84.82
C ASP A 862 45.94 -75.01 85.10
N THR A 863 45.62 -75.86 84.13
CA THR A 863 44.87 -77.11 84.34
C THR A 863 45.76 -78.35 84.43
N ASN A 864 47.08 -78.18 84.35
CA ASN A 864 48.02 -79.23 83.97
C ASN A 864 49.48 -78.94 84.43
N PRO A 865 49.97 -79.55 85.53
CA PRO A 865 51.23 -79.17 86.19
C PRO A 865 52.50 -79.69 85.47
N ASP A 866 52.36 -80.08 84.21
CA ASP A 866 53.45 -80.41 83.28
C ASP A 866 53.71 -79.27 82.25
N ILE A 867 52.88 -78.21 82.18
CA ILE A 867 53.00 -77.09 81.23
C ILE A 867 52.94 -75.74 81.96
N ASN A 868 54.11 -75.19 82.28
CA ASN A 868 54.32 -73.83 82.76
C ASN A 868 55.74 -73.38 82.36
N PRO A 869 56.26 -72.17 82.60
CA PRO A 869 57.58 -71.75 82.10
C PRO A 869 58.78 -72.44 82.77
N ASN A 870 58.57 -73.49 83.57
CA ASN A 870 59.59 -74.49 83.91
C ASN A 870 59.60 -75.72 82.94
N ALA A 871 58.65 -75.79 82.02
CA ALA A 871 58.52 -76.75 80.93
C ALA A 871 59.37 -76.35 79.71
N MET A 872 58.97 -76.72 78.49
CA MET A 872 59.87 -76.70 77.32
C MET A 872 59.10 -76.71 75.99
N GLU A 873 59.29 -75.67 75.17
CA GLU A 873 58.61 -75.55 73.86
C GLU A 873 59.01 -76.65 72.86
N ILE A 874 58.02 -77.15 72.13
CA ILE A 874 58.14 -78.11 71.05
C ILE A 874 57.26 -77.68 69.86
N MET A 875 57.69 -77.97 68.64
CA MET A 875 56.93 -77.60 67.43
C MET A 875 55.68 -78.49 67.19
N ASP A 876 54.65 -78.24 67.99
CA ASP A 876 53.29 -78.79 67.89
C ASP A 876 52.23 -77.72 67.48
N ASN A 877 52.67 -76.48 67.26
CA ASN A 877 51.87 -75.24 67.04
C ASN A 877 51.15 -74.70 68.29
N LEU A 878 51.51 -75.17 69.48
CA LEU A 878 51.28 -74.48 70.75
C LEU A 878 52.58 -73.75 71.14
N ASP A 879 52.60 -73.21 72.36
CA ASP A 879 53.64 -72.31 72.86
C ASP A 879 54.04 -72.74 74.28
N ASN A 880 54.65 -73.92 74.41
CA ASN A 880 54.79 -74.62 75.70
C ASN A 880 55.84 -74.00 76.67
N ASP A 881 56.49 -72.90 76.29
CA ASP A 881 57.23 -71.99 77.19
C ASP A 881 56.84 -70.50 77.09
N CYS A 882 55.74 -70.20 76.36
CA CYS A 882 54.93 -68.97 76.35
C CYS A 882 55.57 -67.67 75.68
N ASN A 883 55.57 -67.46 74.32
CA ASN A 883 56.35 -66.38 73.59
C ASN A 883 55.99 -65.62 72.16
N GLY A 884 54.93 -65.77 71.28
CA GLY A 884 54.67 -65.30 69.77
C GLY A 884 54.62 -63.80 69.02
N ILE A 885 54.23 -63.50 67.66
CA ILE A 885 54.48 -62.26 66.62
C ILE A 885 53.57 -61.83 65.25
N VAL A 886 53.49 -60.56 64.55
CA VAL A 886 52.92 -60.08 63.07
C VAL A 886 53.06 -58.54 62.35
N ASP A 887 52.55 -58.12 61.06
CA ASP A 887 52.78 -56.83 60.09
C ASP A 887 51.69 -56.18 58.95
N ASP A 888 51.77 -54.92 58.24
CA ASP A 888 50.96 -54.29 56.96
C ASP A 888 51.29 -52.90 56.04
N LEU A 889 50.38 -52.07 55.28
CA LEU A 889 50.48 -51.09 53.99
C LEU A 889 49.52 -49.72 53.78
N SER A 890 49.18 -48.79 52.71
CA SER A 890 49.64 -47.89 51.46
C SER A 890 48.63 -46.75 50.71
N GLY A 891 48.95 -45.67 49.80
CA GLY A 891 48.01 -44.70 48.91
C GLY A 891 48.39 -43.25 48.13
N ILE A 892 47.57 -42.46 47.23
CA ILE A 892 47.52 -40.90 46.72
C ILE A 892 47.15 -40.30 45.17
N ALA A 893 46.80 -38.95 44.78
CA ALA A 893 46.33 -38.27 43.39
C ALA A 893 46.42 -36.62 42.95
N ASP A 894 45.94 -35.98 41.75
CA ASP A 894 46.18 -34.51 41.10
C ASP A 894 45.22 -33.72 39.92
N ILE A 895 45.47 -32.49 39.19
CA ILE A 895 44.60 -31.24 38.60
C ILE A 895 44.05 -30.65 37.08
N SER A 896 44.49 -29.59 36.20
CA SER A 896 43.71 -28.70 35.08
C SER A 896 44.09 -28.23 33.47
N GLN A 897 43.58 -27.09 32.74
CA GLN A 897 43.19 -26.67 31.21
C GLN A 897 44.15 -26.30 29.92
N SER A 898 43.72 -26.33 28.59
CA SER A 898 44.32 -25.87 27.25
C SER A 898 43.39 -25.83 25.94
N SER A 899 43.86 -25.42 24.72
CA SER A 899 43.05 -25.22 23.45
C SER A 899 42.95 -26.42 22.46
N ILE A 900 41.72 -26.87 22.14
CA ILE A 900 41.41 -28.09 21.35
C ILE A 900 40.23 -27.88 20.37
N ARG A 901 40.21 -28.63 19.25
CA ARG A 901 39.12 -28.74 18.26
C ARG A 901 38.68 -30.20 18.07
N LEU A 902 37.41 -30.42 17.72
CA LEU A 902 36.78 -31.74 17.58
C LEU A 902 35.95 -31.81 16.30
N PHE A 903 36.22 -32.77 15.41
CA PHE A 903 35.45 -32.96 14.17
C PHE A 903 35.56 -34.37 13.57
N PRO A 904 34.62 -34.83 12.73
CA PRO A 904 33.30 -34.23 12.51
C PRO A 904 32.49 -34.27 13.81
N ASN A 905 31.72 -33.21 14.06
CA ASN A 905 30.83 -33.10 15.21
C ASN A 905 29.54 -32.42 14.74
N PRO A 906 28.42 -33.14 14.56
CA PRO A 906 28.19 -34.52 14.98
C PRO A 906 29.09 -35.56 14.31
N VAL A 907 29.45 -36.58 15.08
CA VAL A 907 30.38 -37.65 14.72
C VAL A 907 29.61 -38.91 14.34
N LEU A 908 30.15 -39.64 13.36
CA LEU A 908 29.80 -41.04 13.12
C LEU A 908 30.83 -41.93 13.84
N ASP A 909 31.61 -42.72 13.12
CA ASP A 909 32.33 -43.86 13.69
C ASP A 909 33.68 -43.52 14.36
N ALA A 910 34.26 -42.35 14.07
CA ALA A 910 35.49 -41.87 14.72
C ALA A 910 35.55 -40.34 14.82
N LEU A 911 36.00 -39.84 15.97
CA LEU A 911 36.20 -38.42 16.26
C LEU A 911 37.68 -38.05 16.08
N THR A 912 37.97 -37.08 15.22
CA THR A 912 39.28 -36.42 15.15
C THR A 912 39.37 -35.33 16.21
N ILE A 913 40.50 -35.28 16.91
CA ILE A 913 40.82 -34.27 17.91
C ILE A 913 42.11 -33.59 17.47
N GLU A 914 42.05 -32.27 17.28
CA GLU A 914 43.23 -31.43 16.99
C GLU A 914 43.55 -30.55 18.20
N CYS A 915 44.83 -30.44 18.53
CA CYS A 915 45.30 -29.51 19.56
C CYS A 915 46.76 -29.09 19.35
N ASP A 916 47.07 -27.85 19.71
CA ASP A 916 48.43 -27.30 19.66
C ASP A 916 49.34 -27.87 20.78
N PHE A 917 48.82 -28.77 21.62
CA PHE A 917 49.60 -29.52 22.61
C PHE A 917 50.30 -30.72 21.96
N ASN A 918 51.61 -30.84 22.18
CA ASN A 918 52.44 -31.93 21.66
C ASN A 918 52.83 -32.88 22.80
N GLY A 919 52.14 -34.01 22.92
CA GLY A 919 52.30 -34.99 24.00
C GLY A 919 51.08 -35.89 24.14
N GLN A 920 50.95 -36.58 25.27
CA GLN A 920 49.79 -37.45 25.55
C GLN A 920 48.78 -36.80 26.51
N LEU A 921 47.49 -36.96 26.21
CA LEU A 921 46.37 -36.53 27.04
C LEU A 921 45.38 -37.69 27.23
N THR A 922 44.82 -37.85 28.43
CA THR A 922 43.73 -38.79 28.70
C THR A 922 42.39 -38.14 28.37
N ALA A 923 41.70 -38.69 27.37
CA ALA A 923 40.31 -38.39 27.08
C ALA A 923 39.36 -39.19 27.98
N ARG A 924 38.28 -38.55 28.43
CA ARG A 924 37.14 -39.16 29.14
C ARG A 924 35.85 -38.69 28.49
N LEU A 925 35.05 -39.63 27.98
CA LEU A 925 33.76 -39.37 27.33
C LEU A 925 32.63 -39.71 28.30
N PHE A 926 31.87 -38.70 28.71
CA PHE A 926 30.69 -38.80 29.56
C PHE A 926 29.42 -38.64 28.72
N ARG A 927 28.31 -39.24 29.11
CA ARG A 927 26.98 -38.88 28.59
C ARG A 927 26.53 -37.52 29.14
N ALA A 928 25.46 -36.97 28.55
CA ALA A 928 24.79 -35.76 29.05
C ALA A 928 24.26 -35.87 30.51
N ASP A 929 24.11 -37.09 31.06
CA ASP A 929 23.75 -37.34 32.46
C ASP A 929 24.97 -37.47 33.41
N GLY A 930 26.17 -37.14 32.94
CA GLY A 930 27.40 -37.17 33.73
C GLY A 930 28.03 -38.55 33.92
N ILE A 931 27.44 -39.63 33.39
CA ILE A 931 28.00 -40.98 33.51
C ILE A 931 29.16 -41.17 32.52
N LEU A 932 30.33 -41.57 33.04
CA LEU A 932 31.54 -41.88 32.26
C LEU A 932 31.35 -43.17 31.46
N VAL A 933 31.48 -43.08 30.13
CA VAL A 933 31.32 -44.22 29.20
C VAL A 933 32.66 -44.74 28.69
N ARG A 934 33.64 -43.86 28.43
CA ARG A 934 34.96 -44.27 27.93
C ARG A 934 36.07 -43.41 28.54
N THR A 935 37.19 -44.05 28.88
CA THR A 935 38.49 -43.38 29.09
C THR A 935 39.47 -43.90 28.04
N SER A 936 40.32 -43.04 27.49
CA SER A 936 41.33 -43.42 26.49
C SER A 936 42.54 -42.49 26.58
N LEU A 937 43.75 -43.05 26.58
CA LEU A 937 44.98 -42.26 26.47
C LEU A 937 45.23 -41.98 24.98
N LEU A 938 45.35 -40.70 24.62
CA LEU A 938 45.51 -40.24 23.24
C LEU A 938 46.88 -39.56 23.08
N ASP A 939 47.53 -39.81 21.95
CA ASP A 939 48.84 -39.23 21.61
C ASP A 939 48.68 -38.16 20.52
N PHE A 940 49.23 -36.97 20.79
CA PHE A 940 49.21 -35.79 19.94
C PHE A 940 50.63 -35.38 19.49
N SER A 941 51.57 -36.33 19.36
CA SER A 941 52.91 -36.09 18.79
C SER A 941 52.92 -35.44 17.40
N HIS A 942 51.77 -35.44 16.71
CA HIS A 942 51.53 -34.80 15.42
C HIS A 942 50.42 -33.72 15.45
N HIS A 943 50.05 -33.21 16.64
CA HIS A 943 49.01 -32.20 16.90
C HIS A 943 47.57 -32.59 16.50
N THR A 944 47.37 -33.79 15.98
CA THR A 944 46.07 -34.37 15.64
C THR A 944 46.06 -35.86 15.98
N THR A 945 44.91 -36.38 16.38
CA THR A 945 44.71 -37.79 16.74
C THR A 945 43.25 -38.20 16.53
N THR A 946 42.94 -39.50 16.58
CA THR A 946 41.57 -40.00 16.37
C THR A 946 41.14 -40.97 17.48
N MET A 947 39.85 -40.93 17.83
CA MET A 947 39.23 -41.76 18.85
C MET A 947 38.00 -42.47 18.27
N ALA A 948 37.95 -43.80 18.42
CA ALA A 948 36.85 -44.62 17.93
C ALA A 948 35.57 -44.39 18.74
N MET A 949 34.45 -44.23 18.03
CA MET A 949 33.11 -43.93 18.52
C MET A 949 32.05 -44.90 17.93
N ASP A 950 32.51 -45.93 17.20
CA ASP A 950 31.69 -46.91 16.48
C ASP A 950 30.84 -47.77 17.43
N ASP A 951 31.40 -48.16 18.57
CA ASP A 951 30.76 -48.93 19.64
C ASP A 951 30.13 -48.06 20.76
N ILE A 952 30.15 -46.74 20.62
CA ILE A 952 29.47 -45.80 21.52
C ILE A 952 28.03 -45.56 21.03
N PRO A 953 26.98 -45.74 21.87
CA PRO A 953 25.59 -45.52 21.46
C PRO A 953 25.32 -44.10 20.93
N GLN A 954 24.33 -43.97 20.04
CA GLN A 954 23.86 -42.67 19.56
C GLN A 954 23.38 -41.76 20.71
N GLY A 955 23.73 -40.48 20.67
CA GLY A 955 23.37 -39.52 21.73
C GLY A 955 24.32 -38.33 21.90
N VAL A 956 24.05 -37.54 22.94
CA VAL A 956 24.87 -36.38 23.33
C VAL A 956 25.84 -36.77 24.45
N TYR A 957 27.11 -36.42 24.25
CA TYR A 957 28.22 -36.69 25.12
C TYR A 957 29.02 -35.41 25.41
N TRP A 958 29.81 -35.44 26.48
CA TRP A 958 30.84 -34.46 26.79
C TRP A 958 32.19 -35.17 26.81
N ILE A 959 33.14 -34.71 26.00
CA ILE A 959 34.53 -35.19 26.04
C ILE A 959 35.36 -34.25 26.88
N MET A 960 36.02 -34.81 27.89
CA MET A 960 36.96 -34.15 28.77
C MET A 960 38.37 -34.62 28.44
N LEU A 961 39.29 -33.73 28.06
CA LEU A 961 40.72 -34.09 27.98
C LEU A 961 41.41 -33.75 29.29
N SER A 962 42.46 -34.51 29.61
CA SER A 962 43.29 -34.29 30.78
C SER A 962 44.76 -34.63 30.56
N ASP A 963 45.73 -33.90 31.15
CA ASP A 963 47.15 -34.29 31.04
C ASP A 963 47.52 -35.45 31.97
N THR A 964 48.73 -35.99 31.76
CA THR A 964 49.26 -37.19 32.44
C THR A 964 49.32 -37.10 33.96
N THR A 965 49.26 -35.90 34.54
CA THR A 965 49.17 -35.70 35.99
C THR A 965 47.72 -35.61 36.49
N GLY A 966 46.77 -36.16 35.72
CA GLY A 966 45.32 -36.25 36.03
C GLY A 966 44.46 -35.11 35.46
N LYS A 967 45.06 -34.20 34.70
CA LYS A 967 44.72 -32.78 34.78
C LYS A 967 43.74 -32.27 33.75
N GLN A 968 42.50 -31.89 34.09
CA GLN A 968 41.45 -31.50 33.14
C GLN A 968 41.86 -30.37 32.17
N ARG A 969 42.42 -30.74 31.02
CA ARG A 969 42.89 -29.89 29.94
C ARG A 969 41.74 -29.32 29.08
N TYR A 970 40.55 -29.93 29.01
CA TYR A 970 39.46 -29.40 28.17
C TYR A 970 38.12 -30.07 28.49
N ILE A 971 36.99 -29.42 28.21
CA ILE A 971 35.66 -30.04 28.07
C ILE A 971 34.97 -29.46 26.82
N SER A 972 34.30 -30.31 26.03
CA SER A 972 33.37 -29.86 24.98
C SER A 972 32.33 -30.94 24.64
N LYS A 973 31.23 -30.53 24.00
CA LYS A 973 30.09 -31.38 23.63
C LYS A 973 30.36 -32.11 22.31
N VAL A 974 30.13 -33.42 22.29
CA VAL A 974 30.19 -34.28 21.10
C VAL A 974 28.84 -34.95 20.90
N VAL A 975 28.33 -34.98 19.66
CA VAL A 975 27.08 -35.68 19.34
C VAL A 975 27.40 -36.89 18.47
N ARG A 976 27.13 -38.11 18.95
CA ARG A 976 27.19 -39.33 18.13
C ARG A 976 25.85 -39.51 17.41
N MET A 977 25.86 -39.36 16.09
CA MET A 977 24.74 -39.73 15.21
C MET A 977 24.73 -41.22 14.93
#